data_AF-A0A813QXG3-F1
#
_entry.id   AF-A0A813QXG3-F1
#
_cell.length_a   1.000
_cell.length_b   1.000
_cell.length_c   1.000
_cell.angle_alpha   90.00
_cell.angle_beta   90.00
_cell.angle_gamma   90.00
#
_symmetry.space_group_name_H-M   'P 1'
#
loop_
_entity.id
_entity.type
_entity.pdbx_description
1 polymer ?
#
loop_
_entity_poly.entity_id
_entity_poly.type
_entity_poly.pdbx_seq_one_letter_code
_entity_poly.pdbx_strand_id
1 'polypeptide(L)'
;MAKDYSKEGKFIDLPGAEKGKVVVRFPPEASGYLHVGHAKAALLNQFYQKEFEGKLIFRFDDTNPAKENAEFEQVIEEDVKLLGIQWDRFSRTSDHFELLLSLCERMIREGKAYADDTEPEEMKKEREAKVESKNRNNTVEKNLEMWEEMKKGSERGQKCCIRAKIDMNSLNGTLRDPTMYRCKPETHLTTGDKYKVYPTYDFACPIVDSVEEVTHALRTTEYHDRDEQYMWFLDALNMRKPYIYEYSRFNLQNTVLSKRKLTWFVDSGKVRGWDDPRFPTVRGILRRGMTVEALKQFIVAQGSSRSVVQMDWDKIWAINKKFIDEISPRHTALLKGKTVLVNISGITGTESKQVPKHPKNEKLGTKTVWYSDKIWIDEADAVTLKENEVATFMDWGNVKINKINKDSAGKITDIAAELNLENKDYKKTLKITWLAYSPESAPFTSVKCYHFDHIISKAILDKDEDFKQYCDHQTEFEFDVLGDVEMKNLKKGDIIQISRRGYYIVDKALNNSDSLVLFNIPEGNKRETPTSYMSISNQKYRSVEVAEEAELKGNKSDAKENKPPAASTFVMTPEAENLNNKIKAQGELVRDLKTKKAPKEECDAQVKLLLELKAEFKKLTGQDWKADLASSAPTEAKKEVKTEVKKADNSTNPQVEELNNKIKEAGDKVRTLKSAKASKEEVDQAVKSLLDLKAEFKTLTGEEWKPEGGAPVARAPKAEKPKKEEKPKKEEKPAAKEEGAKKQTRLGLEAKKEENLPDWYSQIITKGELIEYYDVSGCYILRPWSYFIWEQIKDFFDAEIKKLGVQNCYFPIFVSKGALEREKDHIADFAPEVAWVTKSGQSDLAEPIAIRPTSETVMYPAYGRWIQSYRDLPLKLNQWNNVVRWEFKHPQPFLRTREFLWQEGHTAFANFEEASVEVYQILDLYADVYKKLLAVPVIKGKKTEKEKFAGADWTTTVEAFISASGRGIQGATSHHLGQNFSKMFGIEFEDPETNQKKHVYQNSWGLTTRTIGVLTMVHGDNIGLVLPPKVACYQVVIVPCGITVSLSKEDEKKLLDRCKACEQEFRNAGIRVFGDYRDNYSPGWKFNHWELKGVPLRIELGPKDVTNNKFVAVRRDTMKKEIYDEANAAQTVGKLLEDIHDNLYAKAEKDLHDHLAVVEQWSDLLKNLDQKKIIMAPFCGGKDCEENLKKDSARDAVVEEGAPAMGAKSLCIPFEQPKPITDQKCVHPSCGKKALYYTLFGRSY
;
A
#
# COMPACT_ATOMS: atom_id res chain seq x y z
N MET A 1 -4.06 -32.62 -12.17
CA MET A 1 -5.43 -32.09 -11.91
C MET A 1 -5.26 -30.93 -10.94
N ALA A 2 -5.22 -29.70 -11.47
CA ALA A 2 -5.10 -28.50 -10.65
C ALA A 2 -6.32 -28.38 -9.71
N LYS A 3 -6.08 -27.94 -8.46
CA LYS A 3 -7.13 -27.60 -7.49
C LYS A 3 -8.19 -26.72 -8.17
N ASP A 4 -9.47 -27.02 -7.95
CA ASP A 4 -10.57 -26.20 -8.42
C ASP A 4 -10.71 -24.96 -7.51
N TYR A 5 -10.19 -23.82 -7.98
CA TYR A 5 -10.23 -22.54 -7.27
C TYR A 5 -11.57 -21.81 -7.43
N SER A 6 -12.56 -22.38 -8.14
CA SER A 6 -13.90 -21.79 -8.28
C SER A 6 -14.61 -21.59 -6.92
N LYS A 7 -14.26 -22.40 -5.92
CA LYS A 7 -14.81 -22.34 -4.55
C LYS A 7 -14.17 -21.26 -3.66
N GLU A 8 -13.08 -20.63 -4.09
CA GLU A 8 -12.41 -19.55 -3.34
C GLU A 8 -12.86 -18.15 -3.80
N GLY A 9 -13.52 -18.03 -4.96
CA GLY A 9 -14.07 -16.77 -5.45
C GLY A 9 -15.33 -16.35 -4.69
N LYS A 10 -15.45 -15.06 -4.35
CA LYS A 10 -16.70 -14.46 -3.85
C LYS A 10 -17.70 -14.35 -5.00
N PHE A 11 -18.32 -15.47 -5.37
CA PHE A 11 -19.44 -15.49 -6.30
C PHE A 11 -20.73 -15.20 -5.55
N ILE A 12 -21.48 -14.25 -6.10
CA ILE A 12 -22.73 -13.75 -5.53
C ILE A 12 -23.89 -14.36 -6.32
N ASP A 13 -24.94 -14.73 -5.59
CA ASP A 13 -26.25 -15.10 -6.13
C ASP A 13 -26.78 -13.96 -7.01
N LEU A 14 -26.95 -14.24 -8.30
CA LEU A 14 -27.64 -13.34 -9.21
C LEU A 14 -29.10 -13.20 -8.72
N PRO A 15 -29.59 -11.99 -8.41
CA PRO A 15 -30.93 -11.82 -7.83
C PRO A 15 -32.03 -12.37 -8.74
N GLY A 16 -32.82 -13.31 -8.23
CA GLY A 16 -33.90 -13.93 -9.01
C GLY A 16 -33.42 -14.81 -10.17
N ALA A 17 -32.15 -15.23 -10.17
CA ALA A 17 -31.64 -16.18 -11.15
C ALA A 17 -32.22 -17.58 -10.93
N GLU A 18 -32.79 -18.13 -11.99
CA GLU A 18 -33.27 -19.51 -12.04
C GLU A 18 -32.50 -20.26 -13.13
N LYS A 19 -32.16 -21.52 -12.84
CA LYS A 19 -31.50 -22.38 -13.82
C LYS A 19 -32.34 -22.51 -15.10
N GLY A 20 -31.69 -22.43 -16.25
CA GLY A 20 -32.33 -22.45 -17.57
C GLY A 20 -32.95 -21.12 -18.02
N LYS A 21 -33.11 -20.13 -17.13
CA LYS A 21 -33.77 -18.85 -17.44
C LYS A 21 -32.82 -17.65 -17.49
N VAL A 22 -31.60 -17.78 -16.98
CA VAL A 22 -30.63 -16.68 -16.99
C VAL A 22 -30.21 -16.37 -18.43
N VAL A 23 -30.37 -15.11 -18.83
CA VAL A 23 -29.81 -14.54 -20.06
C VAL A 23 -28.85 -13.40 -19.69
N VAL A 24 -27.62 -13.49 -20.15
CA VAL A 24 -26.53 -12.51 -19.96
C VAL A 24 -25.97 -12.09 -21.32
N ARG A 25 -25.19 -11.00 -21.38
CA ARG A 25 -24.58 -10.53 -22.63
C ARG A 25 -23.18 -9.98 -22.46
N PHE A 26 -22.34 -10.23 -23.46
CA PHE A 26 -21.07 -9.56 -23.68
C PHE A 26 -21.21 -8.58 -24.85
N PRO A 27 -21.30 -7.25 -24.59
CA PRO A 27 -21.58 -6.26 -25.62
C PRO A 27 -20.37 -5.36 -25.96
N PRO A 28 -19.30 -5.82 -26.64
CA PRO A 28 -18.16 -4.96 -26.99
C PRO A 28 -18.47 -4.00 -28.15
N GLU A 29 -17.83 -2.81 -28.11
CA GLU A 29 -17.73 -1.90 -29.25
C GLU A 29 -16.53 -2.28 -30.13
N ALA A 30 -16.71 -2.34 -31.44
CA ALA A 30 -15.70 -2.69 -32.44
C ALA A 30 -14.70 -1.55 -32.73
N SER A 31 -14.12 -0.99 -31.67
CA SER A 31 -13.21 0.16 -31.71
C SER A 31 -11.74 -0.19 -31.37
N GLY A 32 -11.39 -1.47 -31.32
CA GLY A 32 -10.03 -1.96 -31.08
C GLY A 32 -9.98 -3.37 -30.48
N TYR A 33 -8.77 -3.93 -30.34
CA TYR A 33 -8.52 -5.28 -29.83
C TYR A 33 -9.02 -5.51 -28.40
N LEU A 34 -9.35 -6.77 -28.07
CA LEU A 34 -9.68 -7.14 -26.70
C LEU A 34 -8.44 -7.16 -25.82
N HIS A 35 -8.62 -6.78 -24.57
CA HIS A 35 -7.59 -6.80 -23.54
C HIS A 35 -8.10 -7.53 -22.31
N VAL A 36 -7.23 -7.80 -21.33
CA VAL A 36 -7.56 -8.52 -20.09
C VAL A 36 -8.84 -8.03 -19.39
N GLY A 37 -9.11 -6.72 -19.41
CA GLY A 37 -10.38 -6.18 -18.89
C GLY A 37 -11.63 -6.66 -19.64
N HIS A 38 -11.58 -6.76 -20.98
CA HIS A 38 -12.64 -7.34 -21.79
C HIS A 38 -12.73 -8.85 -21.58
N ALA A 39 -11.59 -9.53 -21.44
CA ALA A 39 -11.57 -10.96 -21.11
C ALA A 39 -12.28 -11.25 -19.78
N LYS A 40 -12.10 -10.39 -18.76
CA LYS A 40 -12.86 -10.46 -17.49
C LYS A 40 -14.37 -10.38 -17.75
N ALA A 41 -14.82 -9.38 -18.50
CA ALA A 41 -16.23 -9.20 -18.82
C ALA A 41 -16.81 -10.41 -19.58
N ALA A 42 -16.13 -10.87 -20.62
CA ALA A 42 -16.60 -11.96 -21.46
C ALA A 42 -16.63 -13.30 -20.70
N LEU A 43 -15.57 -13.61 -19.95
CA LEU A 43 -15.48 -14.85 -19.16
C LEU A 43 -16.43 -14.87 -17.97
N LEU A 44 -16.72 -13.72 -17.35
CA LEU A 44 -17.71 -13.63 -16.26
C LEU A 44 -19.13 -13.88 -16.79
N ASN A 45 -19.49 -13.30 -17.94
CA ASN A 45 -20.79 -13.60 -18.57
C ASN A 45 -20.87 -15.09 -18.97
N GLN A 46 -19.82 -15.66 -19.56
CA GLN A 46 -19.75 -17.08 -19.87
C GLN A 46 -19.88 -17.99 -18.64
N PHE A 47 -19.30 -17.59 -17.50
CA PHE A 47 -19.41 -18.30 -16.23
C PHE A 47 -20.87 -18.38 -15.78
N TYR A 48 -21.57 -17.24 -15.71
CA TYR A 48 -22.97 -17.21 -15.29
C TYR A 48 -23.91 -17.92 -16.26
N GLN A 49 -23.64 -17.88 -17.56
CA GLN A 49 -24.35 -18.74 -18.52
C GLN A 49 -24.21 -20.22 -18.14
N LYS A 50 -22.98 -20.70 -17.90
CA LYS A 50 -22.73 -22.12 -17.61
C LYS A 50 -23.28 -22.55 -16.25
N GLU A 51 -23.07 -21.74 -15.22
CA GLU A 51 -23.48 -22.04 -13.84
C GLU A 51 -25.00 -22.16 -13.71
N PHE A 52 -25.73 -21.29 -14.41
CA PHE A 52 -27.19 -21.25 -14.39
C PHE A 52 -27.83 -21.94 -15.60
N GLU A 53 -27.08 -22.72 -16.39
CA GLU A 53 -27.60 -23.42 -17.58
C GLU A 53 -28.38 -22.45 -18.51
N GLY A 54 -27.94 -21.19 -18.56
CA GLY A 54 -28.59 -20.07 -19.22
C GLY A 54 -28.08 -19.81 -20.64
N LYS A 55 -28.31 -18.59 -21.14
CA LYS A 55 -27.91 -18.14 -22.46
C LYS A 55 -26.96 -16.94 -22.41
N LEU A 56 -25.96 -16.95 -23.28
CA LEU A 56 -25.03 -15.85 -23.51
C LEU A 56 -25.30 -15.21 -24.88
N ILE A 57 -25.54 -13.90 -24.88
CA ILE A 57 -25.62 -13.10 -26.10
C ILE A 57 -24.25 -12.45 -26.35
N PHE A 58 -23.69 -12.68 -27.53
CA PHE A 58 -22.55 -11.92 -28.03
C PHE A 58 -23.09 -10.82 -28.94
N ARG A 59 -23.02 -9.56 -28.48
CA ARG A 59 -23.62 -8.42 -29.18
C ARG A 59 -22.55 -7.40 -29.56
N PHE A 60 -22.49 -6.95 -30.80
CA PHE A 60 -21.73 -5.74 -31.10
C PHE A 60 -22.55 -4.50 -30.74
N ASP A 61 -21.96 -3.61 -29.94
CA ASP A 61 -22.53 -2.30 -29.65
C ASP A 61 -22.05 -1.29 -30.69
N ASP A 62 -22.66 -1.39 -31.87
CA ASP A 62 -22.36 -0.66 -33.09
C ASP A 62 -23.26 0.58 -33.23
N THR A 63 -23.19 1.49 -32.26
CA THR A 63 -23.98 2.73 -32.26
C THR A 63 -23.22 3.95 -32.80
N ASN A 64 -21.96 3.80 -33.21
CA ASN A 64 -21.08 4.91 -33.51
C ASN A 64 -20.25 4.66 -34.79
N PRO A 65 -20.78 5.05 -35.97
CA PRO A 65 -20.16 4.70 -37.25
C PRO A 65 -18.73 5.23 -37.41
N ALA A 66 -18.40 6.36 -36.76
CA ALA A 66 -17.07 6.98 -36.84
C ALA A 66 -15.95 6.19 -36.14
N LYS A 67 -16.27 5.18 -35.32
CA LYS A 67 -15.29 4.38 -34.57
C LYS A 67 -15.27 2.90 -34.93
N GLU A 68 -16.20 2.47 -35.77
CA GLU A 68 -16.37 1.08 -36.14
C GLU A 68 -15.43 0.70 -37.30
N ASN A 69 -14.86 -0.49 -37.23
CA ASN A 69 -14.02 -1.05 -38.28
C ASN A 69 -14.33 -2.54 -38.44
N ALA A 70 -14.57 -2.98 -39.68
CA ALA A 70 -14.81 -4.38 -40.04
C ALA A 70 -13.70 -5.31 -39.54
N GLU A 71 -12.44 -4.85 -39.59
CA GLU A 71 -11.28 -5.59 -39.11
C GLU A 71 -11.37 -5.84 -37.60
N PHE A 72 -11.85 -4.87 -36.82
CA PHE A 72 -12.00 -5.04 -35.37
C PHE A 72 -13.17 -5.96 -35.01
N GLU A 73 -14.29 -5.97 -35.75
CA GLU A 73 -15.34 -6.98 -35.53
C GLU A 73 -14.78 -8.39 -35.69
N GLN A 74 -14.08 -8.64 -36.80
CA GLN A 74 -13.49 -9.95 -37.08
C GLN A 74 -12.48 -10.35 -36.00
N VAL A 75 -11.57 -9.43 -35.64
CA VAL A 75 -10.56 -9.66 -34.60
C VAL A 75 -11.17 -9.96 -33.24
N ILE A 76 -12.23 -9.23 -32.85
CA ILE A 76 -12.92 -9.44 -31.57
C ILE A 76 -13.61 -10.81 -31.56
N GLU A 77 -14.27 -11.19 -32.65
CA GLU A 77 -14.88 -12.52 -32.77
C GLU A 77 -13.82 -13.63 -32.67
N GLU A 78 -12.68 -13.46 -33.34
CA GLU A 78 -11.53 -14.37 -33.21
C GLU A 78 -11.00 -14.43 -31.77
N ASP A 79 -10.87 -13.29 -31.08
CA ASP A 79 -10.40 -13.23 -29.69
C ASP A 79 -11.37 -13.93 -28.72
N VAL A 80 -12.68 -13.76 -28.91
CA VAL A 80 -13.71 -14.46 -28.13
C VAL A 80 -13.62 -15.98 -28.35
N LYS A 81 -13.41 -16.42 -29.60
CA LYS A 81 -13.16 -17.83 -29.93
C LYS A 81 -11.86 -18.35 -29.29
N LEU A 82 -10.78 -17.56 -29.32
CA LEU A 82 -9.51 -17.90 -28.67
C LEU A 82 -9.65 -18.09 -27.16
N LEU A 83 -10.51 -17.30 -26.50
CA LEU A 83 -10.86 -17.47 -25.08
C LEU A 83 -11.75 -18.71 -24.82
N GLY A 84 -12.15 -19.44 -25.85
CA GLY A 84 -13.05 -20.59 -25.77
C GLY A 84 -14.40 -20.22 -25.18
N ILE A 85 -14.92 -19.05 -25.56
CA ILE A 85 -16.26 -18.57 -25.21
C ILE A 85 -17.23 -19.04 -26.29
N GLN A 86 -18.35 -19.60 -25.85
CA GLN A 86 -19.45 -20.08 -26.66
C GLN A 86 -20.68 -19.23 -26.33
N TRP A 87 -21.29 -18.64 -27.34
CA TRP A 87 -22.50 -17.84 -27.20
C TRP A 87 -23.68 -18.53 -27.89
N ASP A 88 -24.88 -18.30 -27.36
CA ASP A 88 -26.13 -18.90 -27.83
C ASP A 88 -26.82 -18.02 -28.88
N ARG A 89 -26.62 -16.71 -28.79
CA ARG A 89 -27.18 -15.72 -29.72
C ARG A 89 -26.12 -14.70 -30.11
N PHE A 90 -26.13 -14.34 -31.38
CA PHE A 90 -25.36 -13.23 -31.93
C PHE A 90 -26.32 -12.12 -32.35
N SER A 91 -25.97 -10.86 -32.09
CA SER A 91 -26.75 -9.70 -32.54
C SER A 91 -25.88 -8.46 -32.70
N ARG A 92 -26.44 -7.45 -33.37
CA ARG A 92 -25.92 -6.09 -33.40
C ARG A 92 -26.94 -5.15 -32.80
N THR A 93 -26.47 -4.05 -32.22
CA THR A 93 -27.38 -3.00 -31.77
C THR A 93 -28.07 -2.34 -32.96
N SER A 94 -27.38 -2.28 -34.11
CA SER A 94 -27.94 -1.80 -35.37
C SER A 94 -29.11 -2.63 -35.92
N ASP A 95 -29.21 -3.91 -35.54
CA ASP A 95 -30.39 -4.76 -35.87
C ASP A 95 -31.69 -4.18 -35.30
N HIS A 96 -31.58 -3.34 -34.25
CA HIS A 96 -32.71 -2.74 -33.53
C HIS A 96 -32.89 -1.25 -33.83
N PHE A 97 -32.17 -0.66 -34.79
CA PHE A 97 -32.24 0.78 -35.06
C PHE A 97 -33.65 1.27 -35.43
N GLU A 98 -34.41 0.50 -36.21
CA GLU A 98 -35.79 0.86 -36.57
C GLU A 98 -36.69 0.96 -35.32
N LEU A 99 -36.56 0.00 -34.40
CA LEU A 99 -37.25 0.02 -33.11
C LEU A 99 -36.82 1.24 -32.29
N LEU A 100 -35.52 1.49 -32.17
CA LEU A 100 -34.97 2.60 -31.39
C LEU A 100 -35.43 3.96 -31.92
N LEU A 101 -35.53 4.12 -33.25
CA LEU A 101 -36.08 5.32 -33.89
C LEU A 101 -37.55 5.51 -33.53
N SER A 102 -38.36 4.46 -33.65
CA SER A 102 -39.79 4.52 -33.32
C SER A 102 -40.05 4.89 -31.85
N LEU A 103 -39.22 4.38 -30.93
CA LEU A 103 -39.31 4.68 -29.50
C LEU A 103 -38.86 6.12 -29.19
N CYS A 104 -37.85 6.62 -29.89
CA CYS A 104 -37.44 8.02 -29.81
C CYS A 104 -38.57 8.96 -30.25
N GLU A 105 -39.20 8.68 -31.39
CA GLU A 105 -40.34 9.46 -31.89
C GLU A 105 -41.53 9.43 -30.93
N ARG A 106 -41.81 8.26 -30.32
CA ARG A 106 -42.82 8.15 -29.27
C ARG A 106 -42.49 9.05 -28.08
N MET A 107 -41.24 9.05 -27.60
CA MET A 107 -40.83 9.90 -26.48
C MET A 107 -40.94 11.39 -26.80
N ILE A 108 -40.65 11.81 -28.04
CA ILE A 108 -40.87 13.21 -28.47
C ILE A 108 -42.37 13.55 -28.42
N ARG A 109 -43.24 12.68 -28.94
CA ARG A 109 -44.70 12.88 -28.93
C ARG A 109 -45.31 12.92 -27.53
N GLU A 110 -44.77 12.13 -26.61
CA GLU A 110 -45.17 12.11 -25.20
C GLU A 110 -44.57 13.28 -24.39
N GLY A 111 -43.78 14.16 -25.02
CA GLY A 111 -43.11 15.28 -24.34
C GLY A 111 -41.98 14.88 -23.40
N LYS A 112 -41.50 13.63 -23.50
CA LYS A 112 -40.40 13.05 -22.70
C LYS A 112 -39.02 13.23 -23.36
N ALA A 113 -38.96 13.78 -24.57
CA ALA A 113 -37.73 14.11 -25.27
C ALA A 113 -37.92 15.38 -26.12
N TYR A 114 -36.82 16.08 -26.41
CA TYR A 114 -36.82 17.29 -27.24
C TYR A 114 -35.57 17.36 -28.12
N ALA A 115 -35.66 18.11 -29.22
CA ALA A 115 -34.54 18.41 -30.09
C ALA A 115 -33.80 19.65 -29.60
N ASP A 116 -32.47 19.60 -29.54
CA ASP A 116 -31.62 20.65 -29.02
C ASP A 116 -30.49 20.95 -30.01
N ASP A 117 -30.39 22.21 -30.43
CA ASP A 117 -29.35 22.75 -31.34
C ASP A 117 -28.29 23.59 -30.59
N THR A 118 -28.25 23.48 -29.26
CA THR A 118 -27.25 24.16 -28.43
C THR A 118 -25.87 23.54 -28.67
N GLU A 119 -24.86 24.40 -28.87
CA GLU A 119 -23.48 23.96 -29.10
C GLU A 119 -22.97 23.08 -27.95
N PRO A 120 -22.20 22.00 -28.22
CA PRO A 120 -21.86 21.00 -27.21
C PRO A 120 -21.19 21.54 -25.94
N GLU A 121 -20.28 22.51 -26.05
CA GLU A 121 -19.61 23.12 -24.90
C GLU A 121 -20.56 23.98 -24.07
N GLU A 122 -21.50 24.67 -24.72
CA GLU A 122 -22.51 25.46 -24.00
C GLU A 122 -23.51 24.54 -23.30
N MET A 123 -23.96 23.49 -23.98
CA MET A 123 -24.81 22.44 -23.39
C MET A 123 -24.14 21.80 -22.17
N LYS A 124 -22.82 21.59 -22.20
CA LYS A 124 -22.07 21.09 -21.05
C LYS A 124 -22.10 22.09 -19.88
N LYS A 125 -21.85 23.38 -20.14
CA LYS A 125 -21.95 24.43 -19.11
C LYS A 125 -23.35 24.53 -18.53
N GLU A 126 -24.38 24.49 -19.36
CA GLU A 126 -25.78 24.49 -18.94
C GLU A 126 -26.08 23.30 -18.01
N ARG A 127 -25.61 22.09 -18.36
CA ARG A 127 -25.75 20.89 -17.51
C ARG A 127 -24.98 20.99 -16.18
N GLU A 128 -23.79 21.57 -16.18
CA GLU A 128 -22.99 21.79 -14.97
C GLU A 128 -23.64 22.85 -14.07
N ALA A 129 -24.15 23.92 -14.67
CA ALA A 129 -24.86 25.03 -14.01
C ALA A 129 -26.34 24.72 -13.69
N LYS A 130 -26.86 23.56 -14.10
CA LYS A 130 -28.27 23.14 -13.93
C LYS A 130 -29.28 24.09 -14.58
N VAL A 131 -28.89 24.71 -15.69
CA VAL A 131 -29.73 25.62 -16.48
C VAL A 131 -30.42 24.84 -17.58
N GLU A 132 -31.73 25.03 -17.74
CA GLU A 132 -32.48 24.40 -18.83
C GLU A 132 -32.05 25.00 -20.18
N SER A 133 -31.87 24.14 -21.19
CA SER A 133 -31.65 24.59 -22.57
C SER A 133 -32.84 25.42 -23.05
N LYS A 134 -32.56 26.45 -23.84
CA LYS A 134 -33.58 27.26 -24.54
C LYS A 134 -34.57 26.40 -25.36
N ASN A 135 -34.13 25.22 -25.80
CA ASN A 135 -34.91 24.29 -26.62
C ASN A 135 -35.74 23.30 -25.80
N ARG A 136 -35.53 23.21 -24.47
CA ARG A 136 -36.20 22.23 -23.60
C ARG A 136 -37.73 22.32 -23.68
N ASN A 137 -38.26 23.53 -23.85
CA ASN A 137 -39.70 23.80 -23.90
C ASN A 137 -40.24 24.02 -25.33
N ASN A 138 -39.53 23.54 -26.36
CA ASN A 138 -40.07 23.48 -27.73
C ASN A 138 -41.36 22.66 -27.80
N THR A 139 -42.28 23.02 -28.69
CA THR A 139 -43.49 22.24 -28.96
C THR A 139 -43.15 20.89 -29.61
N VAL A 140 -44.07 19.93 -29.52
CA VAL A 140 -43.90 18.60 -30.12
C VAL A 140 -43.67 18.71 -31.63
N GLU A 141 -44.39 19.58 -32.32
CA GLU A 141 -44.28 19.80 -33.77
C GLU A 141 -42.89 20.32 -34.14
N LYS A 142 -42.36 21.28 -33.38
CA LYS A 142 -41.03 21.84 -33.61
C LYS A 142 -39.92 20.82 -33.34
N ASN A 143 -40.07 20.00 -32.30
CA ASN A 143 -39.13 18.91 -32.02
C ASN A 143 -39.14 17.86 -33.15
N LEU A 144 -40.32 17.51 -33.69
CA LEU A 144 -40.46 16.60 -34.83
C LEU A 144 -39.87 17.21 -36.12
N GLU A 145 -40.07 18.49 -36.39
CA GLU A 145 -39.45 19.18 -37.53
C GLU A 145 -37.92 19.09 -37.48
N MET A 146 -37.33 19.42 -36.33
CA MET A 146 -35.87 19.31 -36.12
C MET A 146 -35.39 17.87 -36.22
N TRP A 147 -36.18 16.91 -35.73
CA TRP A 147 -35.88 15.48 -35.85
C TRP A 147 -35.89 14.99 -37.30
N GLU A 148 -36.84 15.44 -38.13
CA GLU A 148 -36.84 15.13 -39.57
C GLU A 148 -35.59 15.70 -40.27
N GLU A 149 -35.17 16.91 -39.91
CA GLU A 149 -33.92 17.49 -40.42
C GLU A 149 -32.69 16.70 -39.99
N MET A 150 -32.66 16.19 -38.75
CA MET A 150 -31.63 15.25 -38.29
C MET A 150 -31.64 13.96 -39.12
N LYS A 151 -32.80 13.33 -39.35
CA LYS A 151 -32.91 12.09 -40.15
C LYS A 151 -32.44 12.26 -41.60
N LYS A 152 -32.65 13.44 -42.20
CA LYS A 152 -32.12 13.79 -43.54
C LYS A 152 -30.62 14.06 -43.54
N GLY A 153 -30.00 14.29 -42.38
CA GLY A 153 -28.60 14.71 -42.28
C GLY A 153 -28.34 16.11 -42.83
N SER A 154 -29.34 17.00 -42.82
CA SER A 154 -29.18 18.37 -43.32
C SER A 154 -28.18 19.17 -42.47
N GLU A 155 -27.68 20.31 -42.97
CA GLU A 155 -26.77 21.18 -42.20
C GLU A 155 -27.37 21.61 -40.85
N ARG A 156 -28.69 21.80 -40.79
CA ARG A 156 -29.41 22.09 -39.55
C ARG A 156 -29.49 20.84 -38.67
N GLY A 157 -29.83 19.69 -39.25
CA GLY A 157 -29.88 18.41 -38.55
C GLY A 157 -28.56 18.02 -37.89
N GLN A 158 -27.44 18.26 -38.55
CA GLN A 158 -26.09 17.95 -38.02
C GLN A 158 -25.73 18.74 -36.77
N LYS A 159 -26.34 19.91 -36.55
CA LYS A 159 -26.18 20.72 -35.32
C LYS A 159 -27.11 20.29 -34.20
N CYS A 160 -28.09 19.44 -34.49
CA CYS A 160 -29.11 19.03 -33.54
C CYS A 160 -28.77 17.68 -32.89
N CYS A 161 -29.25 17.50 -31.66
CA CYS A 161 -29.33 16.21 -30.99
C CYS A 161 -30.73 16.04 -30.35
N ILE A 162 -31.13 14.81 -30.05
CA ILE A 162 -32.32 14.57 -29.22
C ILE A 162 -31.86 14.32 -27.80
N ARG A 163 -32.49 14.99 -26.83
CA ARG A 163 -32.24 14.85 -25.40
C ARG A 163 -33.48 14.34 -24.70
N ALA A 164 -33.28 13.46 -23.73
CA ALA A 164 -34.35 13.07 -22.81
C ALA A 164 -34.72 14.28 -21.94
N LYS A 165 -36.00 14.45 -21.64
CA LYS A 165 -36.50 15.44 -20.69
C LYS A 165 -36.72 14.75 -19.35
N ILE A 166 -35.72 14.84 -18.47
CA ILE A 166 -35.70 14.20 -17.16
C ILE A 166 -35.73 15.30 -16.08
N ASP A 167 -34.59 15.62 -15.48
CA ASP A 167 -34.48 16.62 -14.43
C ASP A 167 -33.11 17.32 -14.47
N MET A 168 -33.11 18.59 -14.88
CA MET A 168 -31.90 19.42 -14.91
C MET A 168 -31.36 19.77 -13.52
N ASN A 169 -32.19 19.68 -12.47
CA ASN A 169 -31.79 19.96 -11.09
C ASN A 169 -31.19 18.75 -10.36
N SER A 170 -31.29 17.55 -10.95
CA SER A 170 -30.87 16.29 -10.34
C SER A 170 -29.46 16.36 -9.78
N LEU A 171 -29.27 15.78 -8.58
CA LEU A 171 -27.96 15.60 -7.99
C LEU A 171 -27.11 14.64 -8.81
N ASN A 172 -27.75 13.67 -9.47
CA ASN A 172 -27.12 12.77 -10.42
C ASN A 172 -26.97 13.46 -11.80
N GLY A 173 -25.74 13.78 -12.18
CA GLY A 173 -25.46 14.50 -13.43
C GLY A 173 -25.87 13.74 -14.71
N THR A 174 -25.99 12.41 -14.65
CA THR A 174 -26.39 11.57 -15.80
C THR A 174 -27.87 11.75 -16.14
N LEU A 175 -28.69 12.15 -15.16
CA LEU A 175 -30.12 12.43 -15.33
C LEU A 175 -30.41 13.86 -15.82
N ARG A 176 -29.39 14.72 -15.98
CA ARG A 176 -29.57 16.09 -16.48
C ARG A 176 -29.70 16.10 -17.99
N ASP A 177 -30.93 15.80 -18.43
CA ASP A 177 -31.38 15.71 -19.82
C ASP A 177 -30.31 15.10 -20.76
N PRO A 178 -30.00 13.81 -20.61
CA PRO A 178 -28.97 13.16 -21.39
C PRO A 178 -29.33 13.06 -22.87
N THR A 179 -28.33 13.13 -23.74
CA THR A 179 -28.49 12.92 -25.19
C THR A 179 -28.90 11.49 -25.51
N MET A 180 -29.96 11.32 -26.29
CA MET A 180 -30.49 10.04 -26.79
C MET A 180 -30.04 9.74 -28.21
N TYR A 181 -30.01 10.75 -29.09
CA TYR A 181 -29.63 10.62 -30.49
C TYR A 181 -28.74 11.76 -30.94
N ARG A 182 -27.84 11.45 -31.87
CA ARG A 182 -26.94 12.41 -32.54
C ARG A 182 -27.06 12.26 -34.05
N CYS A 183 -26.98 13.37 -34.77
CA CYS A 183 -26.88 13.36 -36.22
C CYS A 183 -25.41 13.19 -36.63
N LYS A 184 -25.12 12.16 -37.40
CA LYS A 184 -23.79 11.78 -37.86
C LYS A 184 -23.92 11.28 -39.30
N PRO A 185 -23.51 12.05 -40.32
CA PRO A 185 -23.77 11.68 -41.71
C PRO A 185 -22.86 10.54 -42.22
N GLU A 186 -21.88 10.12 -41.42
CA GLU A 186 -20.94 9.03 -41.73
C GLU A 186 -21.66 7.71 -42.05
N THR A 187 -21.14 6.95 -43.01
CA THR A 187 -21.66 5.64 -43.39
C THR A 187 -21.42 4.61 -42.28
N HIS A 188 -22.45 3.85 -41.92
CA HIS A 188 -22.34 2.79 -40.92
C HIS A 188 -21.90 1.46 -41.56
N LEU A 189 -21.10 0.68 -40.84
CA LEU A 189 -20.52 -0.56 -41.35
C LEU A 189 -21.57 -1.55 -41.84
N THR A 190 -22.58 -1.86 -41.02
CA THR A 190 -23.65 -2.82 -41.35
C THR A 190 -24.80 -2.21 -42.14
N THR A 191 -25.32 -1.04 -41.73
CA THR A 191 -26.55 -0.46 -42.31
C THR A 191 -26.29 0.50 -43.46
N GLY A 192 -25.04 0.70 -43.86
CA GLY A 192 -24.64 1.65 -44.90
C GLY A 192 -25.15 3.06 -44.61
N ASP A 193 -25.66 3.72 -45.64
CA ASP A 193 -26.21 5.09 -45.57
C ASP A 193 -27.69 5.16 -45.17
N LYS A 194 -28.29 4.04 -44.74
CA LYS A 194 -29.73 3.97 -44.40
C LYS A 194 -30.13 4.99 -43.34
N TYR A 195 -29.26 5.25 -42.37
CA TYR A 195 -29.51 6.17 -41.26
C TYR A 195 -28.46 7.28 -41.25
N LYS A 196 -28.88 8.48 -40.82
CA LYS A 196 -27.99 9.64 -40.57
C LYS A 196 -28.03 10.10 -39.11
N VAL A 197 -28.80 9.38 -38.29
CA VAL A 197 -28.96 9.60 -36.86
C VAL A 197 -28.69 8.29 -36.14
N TYR A 198 -27.93 8.37 -35.06
CA TYR A 198 -27.50 7.20 -34.31
C TYR A 198 -27.81 7.38 -32.83
N PRO A 199 -28.33 6.34 -32.16
CA PRO A 199 -28.62 6.41 -30.74
C PRO A 199 -27.32 6.49 -29.93
N THR A 200 -27.40 7.04 -28.73
CA THR A 200 -26.32 6.94 -27.74
C THR A 200 -26.38 5.58 -27.03
N TYR A 201 -25.25 5.14 -26.48
CA TYR A 201 -25.17 3.92 -25.67
C TYR A 201 -26.21 3.91 -24.54
N ASP A 202 -26.37 5.04 -23.84
CA ASP A 202 -27.27 5.14 -22.68
C ASP A 202 -28.74 4.98 -23.06
N PHE A 203 -29.12 5.32 -24.30
CA PHE A 203 -30.47 5.10 -24.81
C PHE A 203 -30.65 3.69 -25.39
N ALA A 204 -29.69 3.22 -26.21
CA ALA A 204 -29.80 1.95 -26.91
C ALA A 204 -29.67 0.73 -25.98
N CYS A 205 -28.66 0.73 -25.10
CA CYS A 205 -28.32 -0.40 -24.25
C CYS A 205 -29.51 -0.93 -23.41
N PRO A 206 -30.27 -0.10 -22.66
CA PRO A 206 -31.42 -0.58 -21.89
C PRO A 206 -32.50 -1.22 -22.75
N ILE A 207 -32.85 -0.57 -23.86
CA ILE A 207 -33.93 -1.01 -24.75
C ILE A 207 -33.57 -2.35 -25.38
N VAL A 208 -32.35 -2.48 -25.89
CA VAL A 208 -31.90 -3.72 -26.54
C VAL A 208 -31.74 -4.84 -25.51
N ASP A 209 -31.21 -4.57 -24.31
CA ASP A 209 -31.19 -5.55 -23.23
C ASP A 209 -32.60 -6.03 -22.86
N SER A 210 -33.59 -5.12 -22.84
CA SER A 210 -34.99 -5.49 -22.61
C SER A 210 -35.54 -6.41 -23.71
N VAL A 211 -35.40 -6.04 -24.98
CA VAL A 211 -35.94 -6.78 -26.15
C VAL A 211 -35.23 -8.10 -26.39
N GLU A 212 -33.93 -8.18 -26.11
CA GLU A 212 -33.16 -9.41 -26.22
C GLU A 212 -33.32 -10.35 -25.02
N GLU A 213 -34.27 -10.04 -24.14
CA GLU A 213 -34.61 -10.86 -22.97
C GLU A 213 -33.44 -11.03 -21.98
N VAL A 214 -32.45 -10.12 -22.01
CA VAL A 214 -31.36 -10.10 -21.02
C VAL A 214 -31.98 -10.03 -19.64
N THR A 215 -31.69 -11.00 -18.79
CA THR A 215 -32.17 -11.02 -17.40
C THR A 215 -31.22 -10.27 -16.48
N HIS A 216 -29.91 -10.39 -16.73
CA HIS A 216 -28.86 -9.84 -15.89
C HIS A 216 -27.85 -9.06 -16.76
N ALA A 217 -27.91 -7.75 -16.67
CA ALA A 217 -27.00 -6.83 -17.32
C ALA A 217 -25.74 -6.67 -16.45
N LEU A 218 -24.71 -7.50 -16.70
CA LEU A 218 -23.43 -7.38 -16.01
C LEU A 218 -22.66 -6.16 -16.55
N ARG A 219 -22.30 -5.20 -15.68
CA ARG A 219 -21.58 -3.97 -16.06
C ARG A 219 -20.47 -3.63 -15.07
N THR A 220 -19.52 -2.81 -15.49
CA THR A 220 -18.49 -2.29 -14.60
C THR A 220 -19.04 -1.18 -13.70
N THR A 221 -18.49 -1.02 -12.49
CA THR A 221 -18.90 -0.01 -11.50
C THR A 221 -18.78 1.45 -11.99
N GLU A 222 -18.07 1.71 -13.09
CA GLU A 222 -18.01 3.05 -13.71
C GLU A 222 -19.35 3.51 -14.30
N TYR A 223 -20.29 2.59 -14.49
CA TYR A 223 -21.65 2.89 -14.96
C TYR A 223 -22.64 3.08 -13.82
N HIS A 224 -22.21 3.05 -12.55
CA HIS A 224 -23.10 3.14 -11.38
C HIS A 224 -24.06 4.33 -11.44
N ASP A 225 -23.53 5.53 -11.67
CA ASP A 225 -24.33 6.75 -11.78
C ASP A 225 -25.32 6.73 -12.96
N ARG A 226 -25.12 5.82 -13.93
CA ARG A 226 -25.98 5.62 -15.11
C ARG A 226 -26.99 4.48 -14.91
N ASP A 227 -26.98 3.76 -13.80
CA ASP A 227 -27.96 2.71 -13.51
C ASP A 227 -29.37 3.30 -13.38
N GLU A 228 -29.49 4.45 -12.72
CA GLU A 228 -30.76 5.18 -12.57
C GLU A 228 -31.27 5.68 -13.93
N GLN A 229 -30.36 6.20 -14.77
CA GLN A 229 -30.66 6.61 -16.15
C GLN A 229 -31.14 5.42 -17.00
N TYR A 230 -30.49 4.26 -16.87
CA TYR A 230 -30.84 3.03 -17.55
C TYR A 230 -32.26 2.59 -17.21
N MET A 231 -32.61 2.58 -15.90
CA MET A 231 -33.95 2.22 -15.45
C MET A 231 -35.00 3.26 -15.87
N TRP A 232 -34.64 4.55 -15.85
CA TRP A 232 -35.53 5.62 -16.28
C TRP A 232 -35.98 5.44 -17.73
N PHE A 233 -35.08 5.09 -18.65
CA PHE A 233 -35.46 4.85 -20.05
C PHE A 233 -36.47 3.70 -20.18
N LEU A 234 -36.28 2.61 -19.41
CA LEU A 234 -37.20 1.47 -19.41
C LEU A 234 -38.56 1.83 -18.82
N ASP A 235 -38.58 2.61 -17.74
CA ASP A 235 -39.81 3.13 -17.14
C ASP A 235 -40.56 4.07 -18.08
N ALA A 236 -39.85 5.04 -18.65
CA ALA A 236 -40.40 6.00 -19.59
C ALA A 236 -41.02 5.32 -20.81
N LEU A 237 -40.47 4.17 -21.21
CA LEU A 237 -40.92 3.38 -22.36
C LEU A 237 -41.84 2.21 -22.00
N ASN A 238 -42.13 1.98 -20.72
CA ASN A 238 -42.90 0.84 -20.20
C ASN A 238 -42.37 -0.51 -20.68
N MET A 239 -41.07 -0.73 -20.54
CA MET A 239 -40.34 -1.93 -21.00
C MET A 239 -39.87 -2.81 -19.84
N ARG A 240 -39.54 -4.07 -20.16
CA ARG A 240 -39.06 -5.05 -19.18
C ARG A 240 -37.72 -4.61 -18.60
N LYS A 241 -37.58 -4.69 -17.27
CA LYS A 241 -36.35 -4.33 -16.57
C LYS A 241 -35.45 -5.55 -16.35
N PRO A 242 -34.22 -5.58 -16.89
CA PRO A 242 -33.22 -6.53 -16.45
C PRO A 242 -32.69 -6.14 -15.06
N TYR A 243 -32.16 -7.10 -14.32
CA TYR A 243 -31.34 -6.81 -13.15
C TYR A 243 -29.98 -6.27 -13.60
N ILE A 244 -29.57 -5.10 -13.10
CA ILE A 244 -28.20 -4.63 -13.29
C ILE A 244 -27.33 -5.25 -12.20
N TYR A 245 -26.20 -5.80 -12.61
CA TYR A 245 -25.21 -6.33 -11.69
C TYR A 245 -23.85 -5.73 -11.98
N GLU A 246 -23.28 -5.07 -10.97
CA GLU A 246 -22.02 -4.35 -11.10
C GLU A 246 -20.83 -5.19 -10.61
N TYR A 247 -19.72 -5.10 -11.34
CA TYR A 247 -18.43 -5.65 -10.93
C TYR A 247 -17.31 -4.63 -11.15
N SER A 248 -16.23 -4.73 -10.40
CA SER A 248 -15.08 -3.83 -10.53
C SER A 248 -14.38 -3.99 -11.88
N ARG A 249 -13.94 -2.86 -12.46
CA ARG A 249 -13.01 -2.88 -13.59
C ARG A 249 -11.71 -3.59 -13.18
N PHE A 250 -11.16 -4.33 -14.12
CA PHE A 250 -9.87 -4.99 -13.96
C PHE A 250 -8.74 -3.98 -14.18
N ASN A 251 -7.87 -3.78 -13.18
CA ASN A 251 -6.70 -2.91 -13.26
C ASN A 251 -5.43 -3.70 -12.95
N LEU A 252 -4.39 -3.51 -13.74
CA LEU A 252 -3.07 -4.13 -13.54
C LEU A 252 -2.00 -3.06 -13.36
N GLN A 253 -1.03 -3.35 -12.50
CA GLN A 253 0.15 -2.54 -12.30
C GLN A 253 1.09 -2.59 -13.52
N ASN A 254 1.93 -1.58 -13.68
CA ASN A 254 2.99 -1.52 -14.69
C ASN A 254 2.50 -1.68 -16.15
N THR A 255 1.24 -1.35 -16.43
CA THR A 255 0.64 -1.39 -17.76
C THR A 255 -0.46 -0.35 -17.91
N VAL A 256 -1.04 -0.24 -19.11
CA VAL A 256 -2.21 0.61 -19.41
C VAL A 256 -3.27 -0.19 -20.14
N LEU A 257 -4.55 0.01 -19.81
CA LEU A 257 -5.67 -0.68 -20.46
C LEU A 257 -6.52 0.25 -21.34
N SER A 258 -6.24 1.55 -21.34
CA SER A 258 -6.94 2.51 -22.20
C SER A 258 -6.61 2.23 -23.66
N LYS A 259 -7.63 1.98 -24.50
CA LYS A 259 -7.49 1.82 -25.95
C LYS A 259 -6.65 2.94 -26.56
N ARG A 260 -6.93 4.21 -26.22
CA ARG A 260 -6.16 5.38 -26.70
C ARG A 260 -4.67 5.29 -26.37
N LYS A 261 -4.31 4.84 -25.16
CA LYS A 261 -2.91 4.69 -24.75
C LYS A 261 -2.24 3.50 -25.45
N LEU A 262 -2.96 2.39 -25.63
CA LEU A 262 -2.46 1.21 -26.35
C LEU A 262 -2.24 1.51 -27.84
N THR A 263 -3.17 2.21 -28.50
CA THR A 263 -3.02 2.65 -29.89
C THR A 263 -1.76 3.50 -30.05
N TRP A 264 -1.49 4.44 -29.13
CA TRP A 264 -0.27 5.25 -29.18
C TRP A 264 1.02 4.41 -29.13
N PHE A 265 1.07 3.33 -28.33
CA PHE A 265 2.24 2.45 -28.29
C PHE A 265 2.48 1.73 -29.62
N VAL A 266 1.41 1.32 -30.31
CA VAL A 266 1.48 0.71 -31.64
C VAL A 266 1.91 1.74 -32.68
N ASP A 267 1.24 2.89 -32.73
CA ASP A 267 1.50 3.94 -33.72
C ASP A 267 2.90 4.56 -33.56
N SER A 268 3.42 4.61 -32.33
CA SER A 268 4.78 5.10 -32.04
C SER A 268 5.89 4.08 -32.32
N GLY A 269 5.55 2.85 -32.70
CA GLY A 269 6.53 1.78 -32.93
C GLY A 269 7.28 1.31 -31.69
N LYS A 270 6.78 1.64 -30.49
CA LYS A 270 7.38 1.21 -29.20
C LYS A 270 7.10 -0.27 -28.90
N VAL A 271 6.13 -0.86 -29.58
CA VAL A 271 5.84 -2.29 -29.58
C VAL A 271 5.72 -2.83 -31.01
N ARG A 272 5.76 -4.16 -31.14
CA ARG A 272 5.70 -4.86 -32.44
C ARG A 272 4.31 -4.79 -33.10
N GLY A 273 3.26 -4.60 -32.30
CA GLY A 273 1.87 -4.61 -32.74
C GLY A 273 0.90 -4.88 -31.59
N TRP A 274 -0.36 -5.14 -31.91
CA TRP A 274 -1.41 -5.43 -30.92
C TRP A 274 -1.28 -6.79 -30.25
N ASP A 275 -0.56 -7.72 -30.85
CA ASP A 275 -0.25 -9.05 -30.32
C ASP A 275 1.12 -9.10 -29.62
N ASP A 276 1.76 -7.96 -29.36
CA ASP A 276 3.06 -7.90 -28.68
C ASP A 276 2.97 -8.60 -27.30
N PRO A 277 3.91 -9.51 -26.96
CA PRO A 277 3.89 -10.23 -25.68
C PRO A 277 3.89 -9.34 -24.43
N ARG A 278 4.34 -8.09 -24.54
CA ARG A 278 4.34 -7.12 -23.44
C ARG A 278 2.99 -6.43 -23.25
N PHE A 279 2.09 -6.52 -24.24
CA PHE A 279 0.79 -5.90 -24.18
C PHE A 279 -0.22 -6.67 -23.32
N PRO A 280 -1.15 -5.96 -22.65
CA PRO A 280 -2.23 -6.58 -21.89
C PRO A 280 -3.41 -7.00 -22.78
N THR A 281 -3.23 -7.08 -24.10
CA THR A 281 -4.23 -7.58 -25.05
C THR A 281 -4.41 -9.09 -24.87
N VAL A 282 -5.59 -9.63 -25.23
CA VAL A 282 -5.83 -11.09 -25.20
C VAL A 282 -4.77 -11.81 -26.03
N ARG A 283 -4.53 -11.34 -27.25
CA ARG A 283 -3.49 -11.90 -28.14
C ARG A 283 -2.09 -11.78 -27.54
N GLY A 284 -1.72 -10.63 -26.97
CA GLY A 284 -0.40 -10.41 -26.37
C GLY A 284 -0.11 -11.38 -25.21
N ILE A 285 -1.04 -11.50 -24.26
CA ILE A 285 -0.84 -12.40 -23.10
C ILE A 285 -0.85 -13.87 -23.50
N LEU A 286 -1.68 -14.28 -24.47
CA LEU A 286 -1.73 -15.66 -24.96
C LEU A 286 -0.46 -15.99 -25.76
N ARG A 287 0.03 -15.07 -26.60
CA ARG A 287 1.30 -15.20 -27.32
C ARG A 287 2.49 -15.25 -26.37
N ARG A 288 2.41 -14.61 -25.20
CA ARG A 288 3.39 -14.73 -24.10
C ARG A 288 3.27 -16.03 -23.31
N GLY A 289 2.28 -16.89 -23.60
CA GLY A 289 2.13 -18.20 -22.98
C GLY A 289 1.18 -18.25 -21.77
N MET A 290 0.30 -17.27 -21.62
CA MET A 290 -0.87 -17.41 -20.74
C MET A 290 -1.80 -18.49 -21.29
N THR A 291 -2.26 -19.42 -20.45
CA THR A 291 -3.30 -20.38 -20.84
C THR A 291 -4.69 -19.82 -20.58
N VAL A 292 -5.65 -20.21 -21.41
CA VAL A 292 -7.04 -19.78 -21.28
C VAL A 292 -7.64 -20.28 -19.97
N GLU A 293 -7.28 -21.50 -19.55
CA GLU A 293 -7.73 -22.12 -18.30
C GLU A 293 -7.22 -21.37 -17.08
N ALA A 294 -5.96 -20.94 -17.08
CA ALA A 294 -5.39 -20.14 -16.00
C ALA A 294 -6.05 -18.76 -15.91
N LEU A 295 -6.26 -18.10 -17.07
CA LEU A 295 -6.95 -16.82 -17.15
C LEU A 295 -8.41 -16.93 -16.64
N LYS A 296 -9.12 -18.00 -17.05
CA LYS A 296 -10.47 -18.33 -16.55
C LYS A 296 -10.48 -18.51 -15.05
N GLN A 297 -9.60 -19.35 -14.50
CA GLN A 297 -9.52 -19.58 -13.06
C GLN A 297 -9.18 -18.31 -12.29
N PHE A 298 -8.29 -17.47 -12.81
CA PHE A 298 -7.93 -16.21 -12.16
C PHE A 298 -9.11 -15.22 -12.11
N ILE A 299 -9.82 -15.05 -13.23
CA ILE A 299 -11.02 -14.20 -13.30
C ILE A 299 -12.12 -14.74 -12.39
N VAL A 300 -12.30 -16.06 -12.37
CA VAL A 300 -13.25 -16.75 -11.50
C VAL A 300 -12.86 -16.54 -10.03
N ALA A 301 -11.61 -16.75 -9.65
CA ALA A 301 -11.14 -16.54 -8.28
C ALA A 301 -11.29 -15.08 -7.81
N GLN A 302 -11.22 -14.10 -8.72
CA GLN A 302 -11.50 -12.69 -8.40
C GLN A 302 -12.99 -12.46 -8.10
N GLY A 303 -13.87 -13.27 -8.67
CA GLY A 303 -15.32 -13.16 -8.53
C GLY A 303 -15.88 -11.86 -9.09
N SER A 304 -17.09 -11.53 -8.64
CA SER A 304 -17.87 -10.38 -9.11
C SER A 304 -17.79 -9.19 -8.14
N SER A 305 -16.67 -9.07 -7.42
CA SER A 305 -16.40 -8.00 -6.44
C SER A 305 -16.51 -6.61 -7.06
N ARG A 306 -17.17 -5.68 -6.35
CA ARG A 306 -17.30 -4.26 -6.73
C ARG A 306 -16.08 -3.41 -6.35
N SER A 307 -15.18 -3.92 -5.50
CA SER A 307 -13.98 -3.18 -5.09
C SER A 307 -12.97 -3.07 -6.22
N VAL A 308 -12.59 -1.85 -6.59
CA VAL A 308 -11.51 -1.59 -7.54
C VAL A 308 -10.18 -1.88 -6.85
N VAL A 309 -9.41 -2.82 -7.39
CA VAL A 309 -8.10 -3.21 -6.85
C VAL A 309 -7.06 -3.15 -7.97
N GLN A 310 -5.91 -2.55 -7.68
CA GLN A 310 -4.75 -2.56 -8.58
C GLN A 310 -3.97 -3.86 -8.39
N MET A 311 -4.06 -4.78 -9.36
CA MET A 311 -3.47 -6.11 -9.23
C MET A 311 -2.06 -6.18 -9.81
N ASP A 312 -1.20 -6.96 -9.14
CA ASP A 312 0.12 -7.34 -9.66
C ASP A 312 -0.01 -8.51 -10.65
N TRP A 313 0.82 -8.52 -11.68
CA TRP A 313 0.97 -9.60 -12.65
C TRP A 313 1.42 -10.92 -12.01
N ASP A 314 2.13 -10.88 -10.89
CA ASP A 314 2.70 -12.06 -10.24
C ASP A 314 1.64 -13.12 -9.91
N LYS A 315 0.45 -12.69 -9.47
CA LYS A 315 -0.63 -13.63 -9.10
C LYS A 315 -1.16 -14.39 -10.31
N ILE A 316 -1.41 -13.71 -11.43
CA ILE A 316 -1.95 -14.35 -12.63
C ILE A 316 -0.93 -15.31 -13.23
N TRP A 317 0.35 -14.93 -13.24
CA TRP A 317 1.44 -15.80 -13.72
C TRP A 317 1.72 -16.99 -12.81
N ALA A 318 1.60 -16.82 -11.48
CA ALA A 318 1.73 -17.93 -10.54
C ALA A 318 0.61 -18.98 -10.70
N ILE A 319 -0.60 -18.56 -11.07
CA ILE A 319 -1.69 -19.50 -11.44
C ILE A 319 -1.34 -20.16 -12.76
N ASN A 320 -0.94 -19.41 -13.79
CA ASN A 320 -0.56 -19.95 -15.09
C ASN A 320 0.52 -21.02 -14.98
N LYS A 321 1.54 -20.78 -14.16
CA LYS A 321 2.61 -21.74 -13.86
C LYS A 321 2.06 -23.12 -13.45
N LYS A 322 1.03 -23.16 -12.59
CA LYS A 322 0.46 -24.44 -12.11
C LYS A 322 -0.14 -25.27 -13.24
N PHE A 323 -0.70 -24.60 -14.27
CA PHE A 323 -1.27 -25.26 -15.44
C PHE A 323 -0.19 -25.75 -16.40
N ILE A 324 0.77 -24.89 -16.72
CA ILE A 324 1.81 -25.23 -17.69
C ILE A 324 2.81 -26.25 -17.12
N ASP A 325 3.05 -26.27 -15.80
CA ASP A 325 4.04 -27.16 -15.19
C ASP A 325 3.77 -28.64 -15.46
N GLU A 326 2.52 -29.08 -15.37
CA GLU A 326 2.12 -30.49 -15.57
C GLU A 326 2.29 -30.94 -17.02
N ILE A 327 2.28 -30.02 -17.99
CA ILE A 327 2.25 -30.30 -19.44
C ILE A 327 3.53 -29.92 -20.18
N SER A 328 4.47 -29.22 -19.53
CA SER A 328 5.68 -28.70 -20.19
C SER A 328 6.83 -29.71 -20.18
N PRO A 329 7.24 -30.28 -21.32
CA PRO A 329 8.43 -31.12 -21.40
C PRO A 329 9.68 -30.32 -20.98
N ARG A 330 10.61 -31.02 -20.33
CA ARG A 330 11.86 -30.46 -19.82
C ARG A 330 12.95 -30.57 -20.87
N HIS A 331 13.59 -29.46 -21.15
CA HIS A 331 14.74 -29.39 -22.04
C HIS A 331 15.94 -28.75 -21.31
N THR A 332 17.12 -28.91 -21.92
CA THR A 332 18.36 -28.31 -21.44
C THR A 332 18.91 -27.37 -22.49
N ALA A 333 19.32 -26.17 -22.07
CA ALA A 333 19.99 -25.21 -22.94
C ALA A 333 21.02 -24.39 -22.17
N LEU A 334 22.11 -24.04 -22.84
CA LEU A 334 23.24 -23.27 -22.31
C LEU A 334 23.42 -21.97 -23.11
N LEU A 335 23.97 -20.92 -22.51
CA LEU A 335 24.21 -19.66 -23.23
C LEU A 335 25.27 -19.83 -24.32
N LYS A 336 24.93 -19.46 -25.56
CA LYS A 336 25.86 -19.54 -26.69
C LYS A 336 27.05 -18.62 -26.44
N GLY A 337 28.27 -19.13 -26.60
CA GLY A 337 29.51 -18.38 -26.40
C GLY A 337 29.93 -18.15 -24.93
N LYS A 338 29.14 -18.60 -23.94
CA LYS A 338 29.45 -18.48 -22.49
C LYS A 338 29.40 -19.84 -21.79
N THR A 339 30.13 -20.81 -22.33
CA THR A 339 30.20 -22.18 -21.81
C THR A 339 31.62 -22.55 -21.40
N VAL A 340 31.74 -23.44 -20.41
CA VAL A 340 33.01 -24.00 -19.93
C VAL A 340 33.03 -25.50 -20.12
N LEU A 341 34.15 -26.04 -20.61
CA LEU A 341 34.30 -27.47 -20.90
C LEU A 341 34.59 -28.24 -19.60
N VAL A 342 33.92 -29.35 -19.37
CA VAL A 342 34.18 -30.28 -18.27
C VAL A 342 34.60 -31.62 -18.87
N ASN A 343 35.78 -32.09 -18.49
CA ASN A 343 36.31 -33.40 -18.86
C ASN A 343 35.96 -34.40 -17.74
N ILE A 344 35.14 -35.39 -18.05
CA ILE A 344 34.66 -36.40 -17.11
C ILE A 344 35.47 -37.68 -17.28
N SER A 345 36.22 -38.07 -16.25
CA SER A 345 36.88 -39.37 -16.19
C SER A 345 35.91 -40.48 -15.78
N GLY A 346 36.02 -41.66 -16.42
CA GLY A 346 35.22 -42.86 -16.12
C GLY A 346 34.29 -43.32 -17.24
N ILE A 347 34.26 -42.60 -18.36
CA ILE A 347 33.53 -42.95 -19.59
C ILE A 347 34.44 -42.70 -20.80
N THR A 348 34.24 -43.44 -21.88
CA THR A 348 34.99 -43.29 -23.14
C THR A 348 34.02 -43.28 -24.31
N GLY A 349 34.01 -42.21 -25.10
CA GLY A 349 33.13 -42.05 -26.27
C GLY A 349 31.80 -41.35 -25.96
N THR A 350 30.94 -41.30 -26.98
CA THR A 350 29.62 -40.65 -26.93
C THR A 350 28.52 -41.71 -26.98
N GLU A 351 27.61 -41.69 -26.00
CA GLU A 351 26.42 -42.56 -25.94
C GLU A 351 25.13 -41.75 -25.83
N SER A 352 23.97 -42.37 -26.08
CA SER A 352 22.67 -41.72 -25.86
C SER A 352 21.73 -42.61 -25.06
N LYS A 353 20.86 -42.02 -24.23
CA LYS A 353 19.83 -42.73 -23.46
C LYS A 353 18.48 -42.06 -23.59
N GLN A 354 17.42 -42.86 -23.45
CA GLN A 354 16.05 -42.37 -23.38
C GLN A 354 15.71 -41.97 -21.94
N VAL A 355 15.38 -40.70 -21.74
CA VAL A 355 15.02 -40.12 -20.44
C VAL A 355 13.58 -39.58 -20.52
N PRO A 356 12.75 -39.71 -19.49
CA PRO A 356 11.41 -39.11 -19.49
C PRO A 356 11.45 -37.61 -19.79
N LYS A 357 10.56 -37.14 -20.69
CA LYS A 357 10.42 -35.70 -21.00
C LYS A 357 9.95 -34.90 -19.80
N HIS A 358 9.23 -35.52 -18.86
CA HIS A 358 8.78 -34.87 -17.64
C HIS A 358 8.91 -35.81 -16.44
N PRO A 359 9.55 -35.39 -15.32
CA PRO A 359 9.82 -36.26 -14.17
C PRO A 359 8.59 -36.87 -13.49
N LYS A 360 7.41 -36.25 -13.67
CA LYS A 360 6.16 -36.66 -13.00
C LYS A 360 5.03 -36.99 -13.97
N ASN A 361 5.26 -36.87 -15.28
CA ASN A 361 4.21 -37.06 -16.29
C ASN A 361 4.73 -37.94 -17.42
N GLU A 362 4.59 -39.25 -17.24
CA GLU A 362 5.04 -40.27 -18.19
C GLU A 362 4.30 -40.20 -19.53
N LYS A 363 3.11 -39.59 -19.58
CA LYS A 363 2.30 -39.45 -20.80
C LYS A 363 2.97 -38.59 -21.88
N LEU A 364 3.93 -37.73 -21.48
CA LEU A 364 4.68 -36.90 -22.42
C LEU A 364 5.78 -37.69 -23.16
N GLY A 365 6.02 -38.96 -22.78
CA GLY A 365 6.99 -39.84 -23.41
C GLY A 365 8.44 -39.56 -22.99
N THR A 366 9.39 -40.08 -23.76
CA THR A 366 10.83 -39.93 -23.53
C THR A 366 11.49 -39.01 -24.55
N LYS A 367 12.69 -38.55 -24.22
CA LYS A 367 13.59 -37.78 -25.08
C LYS A 367 14.98 -38.40 -25.06
N THR A 368 15.73 -38.16 -26.13
CA THR A 368 17.11 -38.63 -26.24
C THR A 368 18.05 -37.64 -25.54
N VAL A 369 18.85 -38.12 -24.59
CA VAL A 369 19.93 -37.35 -23.94
C VAL A 369 21.27 -37.99 -24.31
N TRP A 370 22.22 -37.16 -24.75
CA TRP A 370 23.56 -37.57 -25.15
C TRP A 370 24.54 -37.39 -24.00
N TYR A 371 25.44 -38.34 -23.81
CA TYR A 371 26.48 -38.37 -22.77
C TYR A 371 27.85 -38.53 -23.44
N SER A 372 28.87 -37.81 -22.96
CA SER A 372 30.24 -37.86 -23.47
C SER A 372 31.26 -37.59 -22.36
N ASP A 373 32.47 -38.12 -22.52
CA ASP A 373 33.66 -37.81 -21.70
C ASP A 373 34.00 -36.31 -21.66
N LYS A 374 33.43 -35.51 -22.57
CA LYS A 374 33.51 -34.05 -22.57
C LYS A 374 32.11 -33.45 -22.60
N ILE A 375 31.83 -32.47 -21.76
CA ILE A 375 30.55 -31.76 -21.72
C ILE A 375 30.72 -30.25 -21.56
N TRP A 376 29.71 -29.49 -21.94
CA TRP A 376 29.59 -28.07 -21.68
C TRP A 376 28.68 -27.81 -20.48
N ILE A 377 29.04 -26.81 -19.68
CA ILE A 377 28.18 -26.17 -18.67
C ILE A 377 28.18 -24.66 -18.87
N ASP A 378 27.22 -23.95 -18.28
CA ASP A 378 27.23 -22.48 -18.29
C ASP A 378 28.41 -21.92 -17.49
N GLU A 379 29.04 -20.86 -17.98
CA GLU A 379 30.13 -20.16 -17.29
C GLU A 379 29.69 -19.66 -15.90
N ALA A 380 28.44 -19.19 -15.78
CA ALA A 380 27.86 -18.75 -14.51
C ALA A 380 27.78 -19.88 -13.47
N ASP A 381 27.55 -21.13 -13.89
CA ASP A 381 27.59 -22.29 -12.99
C ASP A 381 29.03 -22.70 -12.69
N ALA A 382 29.91 -22.67 -13.68
CA ALA A 382 31.33 -23.04 -13.53
C ALA A 382 32.03 -22.23 -12.43
N VAL A 383 31.74 -20.92 -12.33
CA VAL A 383 32.32 -20.03 -11.31
C VAL A 383 31.85 -20.36 -9.89
N THR A 384 30.69 -21.03 -9.74
CA THR A 384 30.16 -21.40 -8.42
C THR A 384 30.72 -22.73 -7.89
N LEU A 385 31.34 -23.53 -8.76
CA LEU A 385 31.94 -24.81 -8.40
C LEU A 385 33.24 -24.64 -7.60
N LYS A 386 33.50 -25.58 -6.69
CA LYS A 386 34.75 -25.68 -5.94
C LYS A 386 35.43 -27.02 -6.17
N GLU A 387 36.76 -27.02 -6.08
CA GLU A 387 37.54 -28.26 -6.11
C GLU A 387 37.19 -29.15 -4.91
N ASN A 388 37.14 -30.46 -5.15
CA ASN A 388 36.68 -31.52 -4.25
C ASN A 388 35.19 -31.47 -3.85
N GLU A 389 34.39 -30.59 -4.46
CA GLU A 389 32.94 -30.55 -4.27
C GLU A 389 32.22 -31.61 -5.12
N VAL A 390 31.07 -32.09 -4.65
CA VAL A 390 30.16 -32.94 -5.42
C VAL A 390 28.97 -32.11 -5.90
N ALA A 391 28.76 -32.07 -7.21
CA ALA A 391 27.63 -31.41 -7.84
C ALA A 391 26.73 -32.43 -8.56
N THR A 392 25.42 -32.19 -8.57
CA THR A 392 24.46 -33.01 -9.32
C THR A 392 24.30 -32.47 -10.73
N PHE A 393 24.77 -33.24 -11.70
CA PHE A 393 24.52 -32.99 -13.12
C PHE A 393 23.15 -33.58 -13.45
N MET A 394 22.19 -32.72 -13.78
CA MET A 394 20.79 -33.11 -13.92
C MET A 394 20.63 -34.19 -15.00
N ASP A 395 19.78 -35.19 -14.75
CA ASP A 395 19.58 -36.36 -15.62
C ASP A 395 20.85 -37.22 -15.89
N TRP A 396 21.93 -37.00 -15.13
CA TRP A 396 23.13 -37.87 -15.12
C TRP A 396 23.42 -38.46 -13.74
N GLY A 397 23.54 -37.61 -12.72
CA GLY A 397 23.90 -38.03 -11.36
C GLY A 397 24.94 -37.13 -10.71
N ASN A 398 25.54 -37.60 -9.62
CA ASN A 398 26.54 -36.85 -8.89
C ASN A 398 27.93 -36.97 -9.54
N VAL A 399 28.60 -35.83 -9.67
CA VAL A 399 29.92 -35.67 -10.27
C VAL A 399 30.80 -34.94 -9.27
N LYS A 400 31.98 -35.49 -9.00
CA LYS A 400 32.97 -34.88 -8.11
C LYS A 400 33.95 -34.03 -8.93
N ILE A 401 34.13 -32.79 -8.51
CA ILE A 401 35.01 -31.84 -9.18
C ILE A 401 36.44 -32.06 -8.66
N ASN A 402 37.34 -32.49 -9.52
CA ASN A 402 38.72 -32.81 -9.13
C ASN A 402 39.63 -31.59 -9.24
N LYS A 403 39.53 -30.83 -10.33
CA LYS A 403 40.38 -29.66 -10.59
C LYS A 403 39.69 -28.62 -11.46
N ILE A 404 39.88 -27.34 -11.15
CA ILE A 404 39.34 -26.22 -11.95
C ILE A 404 40.53 -25.45 -12.53
N ASN A 405 40.73 -25.54 -13.84
CA ASN A 405 41.81 -24.85 -14.53
C ASN A 405 41.38 -23.42 -14.89
N LYS A 406 42.27 -22.46 -14.61
CA LYS A 406 42.05 -21.03 -14.88
C LYS A 406 43.15 -20.48 -15.75
N ASP A 407 42.80 -19.59 -16.66
CA ASP A 407 43.76 -18.84 -17.45
C ASP A 407 44.44 -17.75 -16.63
N SER A 408 45.34 -17.04 -17.31
CA SER A 408 46.13 -15.98 -16.71
C SER A 408 45.25 -14.81 -16.20
N ALA A 409 44.07 -14.55 -16.78
CA ALA A 409 43.13 -13.52 -16.37
C ALA A 409 42.18 -13.98 -15.24
N GLY A 410 42.29 -15.24 -14.79
CA GLY A 410 41.45 -15.82 -13.74
C GLY A 410 40.13 -16.39 -14.25
N LYS A 411 39.92 -16.45 -15.57
CA LYS A 411 38.75 -17.07 -16.21
C LYS A 411 38.93 -18.59 -16.24
N ILE A 412 37.87 -19.35 -15.95
CA ILE A 412 37.91 -20.82 -15.97
C ILE A 412 37.97 -21.29 -17.42
N THR A 413 38.98 -22.10 -17.77
CA THR A 413 39.16 -22.65 -19.13
C THR A 413 38.47 -24.00 -19.27
N ASP A 414 38.71 -24.88 -18.30
CA ASP A 414 38.19 -26.23 -18.28
C ASP A 414 38.18 -26.79 -16.84
N ILE A 415 37.37 -27.82 -16.63
CA ILE A 415 37.22 -28.49 -15.33
C ILE A 415 37.47 -29.98 -15.53
N ALA A 416 38.30 -30.57 -14.67
CA ALA A 416 38.46 -32.02 -14.59
C ALA A 416 37.55 -32.56 -13.48
N ALA A 417 36.74 -33.58 -13.79
CA ALA A 417 35.76 -34.14 -12.87
C ALA A 417 35.64 -35.67 -13.04
N GLU A 418 35.08 -36.35 -12.04
CA GLU A 418 34.88 -37.80 -12.04
C GLU A 418 33.43 -38.17 -11.67
N LEU A 419 32.90 -39.23 -12.27
CA LEU A 419 31.57 -39.75 -11.94
C LEU A 419 31.55 -40.33 -10.53
N ASN A 420 30.55 -39.94 -9.74
CA ASN A 420 30.30 -40.48 -8.39
C ASN A 420 28.84 -40.94 -8.28
N LEU A 421 28.46 -41.92 -9.11
CA LEU A 421 27.07 -42.38 -9.25
C LEU A 421 26.57 -43.22 -8.07
N GLU A 422 27.47 -43.75 -7.25
CA GLU A 422 27.13 -44.45 -6.01
C GLU A 422 26.54 -43.49 -4.97
N ASN A 423 26.98 -42.22 -4.99
CA ASN A 423 26.44 -41.18 -4.14
C ASN A 423 25.08 -40.69 -4.69
N LYS A 424 24.00 -41.13 -4.05
CA LYS A 424 22.61 -40.73 -4.38
C LYS A 424 22.08 -39.54 -3.59
N ASP A 425 22.93 -38.78 -2.87
CA ASP A 425 22.52 -37.55 -2.20
C ASP A 425 22.41 -36.40 -3.21
N TYR A 426 21.21 -36.23 -3.78
CA TYR A 426 20.88 -35.15 -4.73
C TYR A 426 20.25 -33.93 -4.06
N LYS A 427 20.06 -33.96 -2.72
CA LYS A 427 19.33 -32.90 -2.00
C LYS A 427 20.27 -31.82 -1.47
N LYS A 428 21.52 -32.17 -1.16
CA LYS A 428 22.51 -31.27 -0.53
C LYS A 428 23.55 -30.70 -1.50
N THR A 429 23.47 -31.06 -2.78
CA THR A 429 24.44 -30.76 -3.83
C THR A 429 23.94 -29.64 -4.74
N LEU A 430 24.88 -28.88 -5.32
CA LEU A 430 24.57 -27.89 -6.36
C LEU A 430 24.08 -28.61 -7.62
N LYS A 431 22.98 -28.16 -8.22
CA LYS A 431 22.42 -28.75 -9.45
C LYS A 431 22.88 -27.97 -10.68
N ILE A 432 23.36 -28.66 -11.70
CA ILE A 432 23.95 -28.06 -12.90
C ILE A 432 23.30 -28.63 -14.17
N THR A 433 23.02 -27.75 -15.13
CA THR A 433 22.62 -28.08 -16.51
C THR A 433 23.86 -28.29 -17.37
N TRP A 434 23.80 -29.27 -18.27
CA TRP A 434 24.94 -29.62 -19.12
C TRP A 434 24.47 -30.13 -20.50
N LEU A 435 25.35 -30.04 -21.49
CA LEU A 435 25.18 -30.63 -22.82
C LEU A 435 26.44 -31.41 -23.18
N ALA A 436 26.32 -32.58 -23.79
CA ALA A 436 27.48 -33.33 -24.29
C ALA A 436 28.31 -32.49 -25.25
N TYR A 437 29.62 -32.68 -25.32
CA TYR A 437 30.48 -32.10 -26.35
C TYR A 437 30.58 -33.07 -27.54
N SER A 438 30.54 -32.56 -28.78
CA SER A 438 30.87 -33.36 -29.96
C SER A 438 31.71 -32.53 -30.94
N PRO A 439 32.91 -33.00 -31.35
CA PRO A 439 33.74 -32.32 -32.33
C PRO A 439 33.28 -32.50 -33.79
N GLU A 440 32.45 -33.50 -34.11
CA GLU A 440 32.08 -33.89 -35.48
C GLU A 440 30.57 -33.78 -35.76
N SER A 441 30.03 -32.56 -35.83
CA SER A 441 28.59 -32.25 -35.89
C SER A 441 27.85 -32.58 -34.58
N ALA A 442 27.81 -31.59 -33.70
CA ALA A 442 27.08 -31.72 -32.46
C ALA A 442 25.57 -31.53 -32.69
N PRO A 443 24.71 -32.41 -32.15
CA PRO A 443 23.28 -32.34 -32.34
C PRO A 443 22.66 -31.27 -31.41
N PHE A 444 22.98 -30.00 -31.61
CA PHE A 444 22.35 -28.90 -30.87
C PHE A 444 21.40 -28.13 -31.76
N THR A 445 20.36 -27.61 -31.14
CA THR A 445 19.43 -26.70 -31.80
C THR A 445 19.84 -25.28 -31.44
N SER A 446 20.05 -24.41 -32.43
CA SER A 446 20.26 -22.98 -32.17
C SER A 446 18.92 -22.34 -31.84
N VAL A 447 18.83 -21.69 -30.67
CA VAL A 447 17.58 -21.15 -30.14
C VAL A 447 17.78 -19.70 -29.70
N LYS A 448 16.86 -18.83 -30.13
CA LYS A 448 16.73 -17.44 -29.67
C LYS A 448 15.65 -17.34 -28.61
N CYS A 449 16.03 -16.86 -27.43
CA CYS A 449 15.12 -16.64 -26.31
C CYS A 449 14.89 -15.15 -26.10
N TYR A 450 13.62 -14.73 -26.01
CA TYR A 450 13.25 -13.37 -25.63
C TYR A 450 12.71 -13.34 -24.21
N HIS A 451 13.19 -12.37 -23.43
CA HIS A 451 12.65 -12.00 -22.13
C HIS A 451 12.00 -10.63 -22.20
N PHE A 452 10.82 -10.51 -21.58
CA PHE A 452 10.02 -9.31 -21.58
C PHE A 452 9.86 -8.74 -20.17
N ASP A 453 10.10 -7.45 -20.02
CA ASP A 453 9.80 -6.67 -18.82
C ASP A 453 8.52 -5.83 -19.02
N HIS A 454 8.08 -5.16 -17.97
CA HIS A 454 6.87 -4.34 -18.01
C HIS A 454 7.03 -3.11 -18.90
N ILE A 455 5.99 -2.80 -19.70
CA ILE A 455 5.97 -1.62 -20.58
C ILE A 455 5.94 -0.27 -19.85
N ILE A 456 5.49 -0.25 -18.59
CA ILE A 456 5.52 0.93 -17.73
C ILE A 456 6.40 0.64 -16.51
N SER A 457 7.40 1.49 -16.27
CA SER A 457 8.34 1.35 -15.15
C SER A 457 7.69 1.67 -13.79
N LYS A 458 6.73 2.59 -13.73
CA LYS A 458 5.97 2.92 -12.52
C LYS A 458 4.81 1.94 -12.30
N ALA A 459 4.67 1.42 -11.08
CA ALA A 459 3.65 0.42 -10.75
C ALA A 459 2.21 0.96 -10.91
N ILE A 460 1.94 2.19 -10.46
CA ILE A 460 0.64 2.83 -10.54
C ILE A 460 0.85 4.26 -11.06
N LEU A 461 0.10 4.64 -12.09
CA LEU A 461 0.10 5.99 -12.66
C LEU A 461 -1.02 6.81 -12.02
N ASP A 462 -0.70 8.03 -11.56
CA ASP A 462 -1.67 8.96 -11.01
C ASP A 462 -2.49 9.64 -12.14
N LYS A 463 -3.63 10.26 -11.80
CA LYS A 463 -4.57 10.82 -12.80
C LYS A 463 -3.96 11.92 -13.67
N ASP A 464 -3.04 12.70 -13.13
CA ASP A 464 -2.43 13.86 -13.80
C ASP A 464 -1.07 13.55 -14.45
N GLU A 465 -0.58 12.31 -14.33
CA GLU A 465 0.71 11.91 -14.86
C GLU A 465 0.64 11.46 -16.32
N ASP A 466 1.56 11.95 -17.14
CA ASP A 466 1.72 11.47 -18.51
C ASP A 466 2.47 10.13 -18.52
N PHE A 467 1.76 9.06 -18.92
CA PHE A 467 2.29 7.71 -19.01
C PHE A 467 3.54 7.61 -19.91
N LYS A 468 3.71 8.55 -20.86
CA LYS A 468 4.87 8.60 -21.77
C LYS A 468 6.20 8.80 -21.04
N GLN A 469 6.19 9.39 -19.84
CA GLN A 469 7.40 9.59 -19.04
C GLN A 469 7.96 8.28 -18.47
N TYR A 470 7.16 7.21 -18.47
CA TYR A 470 7.45 5.96 -17.77
C TYR A 470 7.62 4.76 -18.71
N CYS A 471 7.68 4.98 -20.03
CA CYS A 471 7.75 3.92 -21.04
C CYS A 471 9.08 3.85 -21.82
N ASP A 472 10.02 4.78 -21.57
CA ASP A 472 11.31 4.86 -22.27
C ASP A 472 12.42 4.09 -21.55
N HIS A 473 12.18 2.80 -21.29
CA HIS A 473 13.18 1.85 -20.80
C HIS A 473 13.21 0.58 -21.66
N GLN A 474 14.31 -0.17 -21.57
CA GLN A 474 14.43 -1.43 -22.30
C GLN A 474 13.51 -2.48 -21.67
N THR A 475 12.58 -3.00 -22.46
CA THR A 475 11.54 -3.95 -22.02
C THR A 475 11.60 -5.28 -22.74
N GLU A 476 12.53 -5.45 -23.67
CA GLU A 476 12.72 -6.64 -24.47
C GLU A 476 14.21 -6.96 -24.53
N PHE A 477 14.55 -8.23 -24.32
CA PHE A 477 15.92 -8.70 -24.22
C PHE A 477 16.07 -10.05 -24.94
N GLU A 478 17.03 -10.12 -25.87
CA GLU A 478 17.30 -11.30 -26.71
C GLU A 478 18.54 -12.04 -26.22
N PHE A 479 18.49 -13.38 -26.26
CA PHE A 479 19.60 -14.26 -25.89
C PHE A 479 19.70 -15.46 -26.82
N ASP A 480 20.89 -15.73 -27.34
CA ASP A 480 21.18 -16.99 -28.02
C ASP A 480 21.56 -18.09 -27.04
N VAL A 481 20.90 -19.24 -27.18
CA VAL A 481 21.20 -20.45 -26.41
C VAL A 481 21.40 -21.64 -27.33
N LEU A 482 22.27 -22.55 -26.89
CA LEU A 482 22.45 -23.87 -27.48
C LEU A 482 21.51 -24.82 -26.75
N GLY A 483 20.47 -25.29 -27.44
CA GLY A 483 19.49 -26.24 -26.92
C GLY A 483 19.84 -27.68 -27.26
N ASP A 484 19.28 -28.63 -26.50
CA ASP A 484 19.34 -30.05 -26.86
C ASP A 484 18.75 -30.35 -28.25
N VAL A 485 19.14 -31.48 -28.84
CA VAL A 485 18.72 -31.88 -30.21
C VAL A 485 17.21 -31.96 -30.37
N GLU A 486 16.51 -32.31 -29.29
CA GLU A 486 15.08 -32.60 -29.34
C GLU A 486 14.26 -31.32 -29.50
N MET A 487 14.84 -30.16 -29.18
CA MET A 487 14.21 -28.86 -29.43
C MET A 487 13.91 -28.59 -30.90
N LYS A 488 14.60 -29.23 -31.86
CA LYS A 488 14.31 -29.09 -33.30
C LYS A 488 12.92 -29.58 -33.70
N ASN A 489 12.33 -30.47 -32.89
CA ASN A 489 11.03 -31.08 -33.14
C ASN A 489 9.85 -30.24 -32.58
N LEU A 490 10.16 -29.12 -31.91
CA LEU A 490 9.16 -28.26 -31.29
C LEU A 490 8.35 -27.49 -32.34
N LYS A 491 7.04 -27.37 -32.08
CA LYS A 491 6.08 -26.68 -32.94
C LYS A 491 5.69 -25.34 -32.33
N LYS A 492 5.23 -24.41 -33.17
CA LYS A 492 4.69 -23.12 -32.71
C LYS A 492 3.55 -23.36 -31.72
N GLY A 493 3.59 -22.68 -30.58
CA GLY A 493 2.63 -22.82 -29.48
C GLY A 493 2.99 -23.88 -28.44
N ASP A 494 3.99 -24.72 -28.67
CA ASP A 494 4.45 -25.67 -27.64
C ASP A 494 5.00 -24.88 -26.44
N ILE A 495 4.59 -25.28 -25.23
CA ILE A 495 5.10 -24.71 -23.98
C ILE A 495 6.10 -25.71 -23.38
N ILE A 496 7.31 -25.24 -23.10
CA ILE A 496 8.41 -26.05 -22.58
C ILE A 496 8.98 -25.43 -21.29
N GLN A 497 9.72 -26.22 -20.53
CA GLN A 497 10.59 -25.69 -19.49
C GLN A 497 12.05 -25.93 -19.85
N ILE A 498 12.84 -24.86 -19.89
CA ILE A 498 14.29 -24.97 -19.91
C ILE A 498 14.76 -25.05 -18.46
N SER A 499 15.35 -26.19 -18.11
CA SER A 499 15.71 -26.52 -16.74
C SER A 499 16.60 -25.43 -16.13
N ARG A 500 16.24 -24.96 -14.92
CA ARG A 500 16.92 -23.85 -14.19
C ARG A 500 16.88 -22.46 -14.85
N ARG A 501 16.24 -22.31 -16.03
CA ARG A 501 16.08 -21.01 -16.74
C ARG A 501 14.63 -20.50 -16.79
N GLY A 502 13.65 -21.39 -16.71
CA GLY A 502 12.22 -21.04 -16.61
C GLY A 502 11.37 -21.68 -17.70
N TYR A 503 10.15 -21.17 -17.87
CA TYR A 503 9.18 -21.64 -18.85
C TYR A 503 9.17 -20.75 -20.10
N TYR A 504 8.92 -21.37 -21.24
CA TYR A 504 8.95 -20.71 -22.54
C TYR A 504 7.85 -21.23 -23.45
N ILE A 505 7.32 -20.37 -24.32
CA ILE A 505 6.44 -20.75 -25.43
C ILE A 505 7.18 -20.57 -26.76
N VAL A 506 6.98 -21.50 -27.70
CA VAL A 506 7.56 -21.43 -29.05
C VAL A 506 6.78 -20.43 -29.89
N ASP A 507 7.37 -19.27 -30.18
CA ASP A 507 6.78 -18.25 -31.07
C ASP A 507 7.01 -18.60 -32.55
N LYS A 508 8.20 -19.12 -32.88
CA LYS A 508 8.58 -19.55 -34.22
C LYS A 508 9.32 -20.89 -34.18
N ALA A 509 8.77 -21.90 -34.86
CA ALA A 509 9.40 -23.22 -35.00
C ALA A 509 10.55 -23.19 -36.03
N LEU A 510 11.49 -24.14 -35.92
CA LEU A 510 12.65 -24.26 -36.81
C LEU A 510 12.25 -24.53 -38.27
N ASN A 511 11.12 -25.19 -38.50
CA ASN A 511 10.68 -25.62 -39.83
C ASN A 511 10.40 -24.44 -40.80
N ASN A 512 10.31 -23.21 -40.28
CA ASN A 512 10.03 -21.97 -41.02
C ASN A 512 11.11 -20.87 -40.77
N SER A 513 12.29 -21.22 -40.24
CA SER A 513 13.28 -20.26 -39.72
C SER A 513 14.71 -20.83 -39.66
N ASP A 514 15.72 -19.98 -39.77
CA ASP A 514 17.12 -20.37 -39.49
C ASP A 514 17.39 -20.62 -37.99
N SER A 515 16.46 -20.22 -37.10
CA SER A 515 16.54 -20.44 -35.65
C SER A 515 15.17 -20.60 -34.99
N LEU A 516 15.11 -21.43 -33.93
CA LEU A 516 13.93 -21.60 -33.07
C LEU A 516 13.77 -20.35 -32.18
N VAL A 517 12.58 -19.76 -32.10
CA VAL A 517 12.32 -18.57 -31.26
C VAL A 517 11.39 -18.90 -30.10
N LEU A 518 11.84 -18.57 -28.89
CA LEU A 518 11.14 -18.84 -27.63
C LEU A 518 10.87 -17.54 -26.85
N PHE A 519 9.66 -17.41 -26.32
CA PHE A 519 9.25 -16.29 -25.46
C PHE A 519 9.12 -16.73 -24.01
N ASN A 520 9.66 -15.95 -23.07
CA ASN A 520 9.61 -16.29 -21.66
C ASN A 520 8.19 -16.18 -21.08
N ILE A 521 7.80 -17.20 -20.31
CA ILE A 521 6.56 -17.21 -19.54
C ILE A 521 6.90 -16.91 -18.07
N PRO A 522 6.38 -15.84 -17.47
CA PRO A 522 6.66 -15.52 -16.07
C PRO A 522 6.10 -16.55 -15.08
N GLU A 523 6.77 -16.69 -13.93
CA GLU A 523 6.44 -17.68 -12.89
C GLU A 523 5.71 -17.10 -11.66
N GLY A 524 5.63 -15.77 -11.55
CA GLY A 524 4.91 -15.04 -10.50
C GLY A 524 5.54 -15.00 -9.10
N ASN A 525 6.75 -15.56 -8.90
CA ASN A 525 7.52 -15.42 -7.65
C ASN A 525 9.03 -15.43 -7.95
N LYS A 526 9.74 -14.36 -7.55
CA LYS A 526 11.19 -14.21 -7.74
C LYS A 526 11.97 -15.20 -6.86
N ARG A 527 12.40 -16.34 -7.42
CA ARG A 527 13.51 -17.15 -6.90
C ARG A 527 14.65 -17.07 -7.91
N GLU A 528 15.73 -16.41 -7.52
CA GLU A 528 16.92 -16.26 -8.37
C GLU A 528 17.77 -17.54 -8.32
N THR A 529 18.02 -18.13 -9.50
CA THR A 529 19.09 -19.11 -9.72
C THR A 529 20.24 -18.42 -10.46
N PRO A 530 21.51 -18.85 -10.32
CA PRO A 530 22.64 -18.19 -10.99
C PRO A 530 22.49 -18.07 -12.52
N THR A 531 21.85 -19.07 -13.13
CA THR A 531 21.53 -19.15 -14.56
C THR A 531 20.18 -18.51 -14.93
N SER A 532 19.44 -17.97 -13.96
CA SER A 532 18.23 -17.21 -14.22
C SER A 532 18.56 -15.92 -14.96
N TYR A 533 17.63 -15.46 -15.78
CA TYR A 533 17.83 -14.24 -16.55
C TYR A 533 18.09 -13.00 -15.67
N MET A 534 17.39 -12.85 -14.53
CA MET A 534 17.54 -11.70 -13.63
C MET A 534 18.93 -11.59 -12.98
N SER A 535 19.66 -12.70 -12.81
CA SER A 535 21.04 -12.67 -12.32
C SER A 535 22.04 -12.30 -13.42
N ILE A 536 21.73 -12.61 -14.68
CA ILE A 536 22.56 -12.29 -15.85
C ILE A 536 22.39 -10.83 -16.29
N SER A 537 21.19 -10.24 -16.15
CA SER A 537 20.93 -8.83 -16.51
C SER A 537 21.40 -7.82 -15.45
N ASN A 538 21.40 -8.19 -14.17
CA ASN A 538 21.91 -7.35 -13.07
C ASN A 538 23.45 -7.29 -13.01
N GLN A 539 24.14 -8.29 -13.58
CA GLN A 539 25.57 -8.17 -13.87
C GLN A 539 25.71 -7.46 -15.22
N LYS A 540 26.24 -6.23 -15.24
CA LYS A 540 26.76 -5.62 -16.47
C LYS A 540 27.85 -6.52 -17.07
N TYR A 541 27.45 -7.49 -17.88
CA TYR A 541 28.31 -8.21 -18.80
C TYR A 541 28.73 -7.23 -19.88
N ARG A 542 29.88 -6.59 -19.67
CA ARG A 542 30.64 -5.96 -20.74
C ARG A 542 31.03 -7.03 -21.77
N SER A 543 30.96 -6.64 -23.05
CA SER A 543 31.48 -7.32 -24.27
C SER A 543 30.54 -8.40 -24.84
N VAL A 544 30.23 -8.52 -26.15
CA VAL A 544 30.79 -8.02 -27.43
C VAL A 544 29.65 -8.07 -28.45
N GLU A 545 29.40 -7.00 -29.23
CA GLU A 545 28.84 -7.05 -30.61
C GLU A 545 28.76 -5.62 -31.18
N VAL A 546 29.84 -5.16 -31.82
CA VAL A 546 29.79 -4.33 -33.05
C VAL A 546 31.07 -4.65 -33.81
N ALA A 547 30.99 -5.66 -34.69
CA ALA A 547 31.98 -5.90 -35.73
C ALA A 547 31.32 -6.74 -36.83
N GLU A 548 30.37 -6.15 -37.54
CA GLU A 548 30.04 -6.56 -38.90
C GLU A 548 29.51 -5.35 -39.68
N GLU A 549 30.35 -4.33 -39.80
CA GLU A 549 30.34 -3.39 -40.92
C GLU A 549 31.73 -2.74 -41.02
N ALA A 550 32.28 -2.74 -42.24
CA ALA A 550 33.56 -2.16 -42.67
C ALA A 550 34.79 -3.09 -42.70
N GLU A 551 34.71 -4.15 -43.51
CA GLU A 551 35.81 -4.44 -44.45
C GLU A 551 35.98 -3.24 -45.40
N LEU A 552 36.89 -2.33 -45.05
CA LEU A 552 37.62 -1.46 -45.97
C LEU A 552 38.91 -1.02 -45.27
N LYS A 553 39.91 -1.89 -45.27
CA LYS A 553 41.33 -1.61 -45.56
C LYS A 553 42.20 -2.80 -45.15
N GLY A 554 43.18 -3.09 -46.01
CA GLY A 554 43.92 -4.34 -46.05
C GLY A 554 45.00 -4.52 -44.97
N ASN A 555 45.09 -5.77 -44.54
CA ASN A 555 46.26 -6.60 -44.19
C ASN A 555 47.66 -6.01 -44.51
N LYS A 556 48.72 -6.18 -43.70
CA LYS A 556 49.14 -7.34 -42.89
C LYS A 556 50.33 -6.95 -41.98
N SER A 557 50.37 -7.44 -40.73
CA SER A 557 51.45 -8.29 -40.16
C SER A 557 51.48 -8.29 -38.61
N ASP A 558 51.71 -9.51 -38.10
CA ASP A 558 51.86 -10.06 -36.74
C ASP A 558 52.72 -9.25 -35.74
N ALA A 559 52.68 -9.41 -34.41
CA ALA A 559 51.85 -10.09 -33.42
C ALA A 559 52.41 -9.78 -32.00
N LYS A 560 51.55 -9.83 -30.97
CA LYS A 560 51.72 -10.42 -29.61
C LYS A 560 51.15 -9.60 -28.44
N GLU A 561 50.46 -10.36 -27.59
CA GLU A 561 49.80 -10.07 -26.32
C GLU A 561 50.72 -9.52 -25.21
N ASN A 562 50.17 -8.75 -24.25
CA ASN A 562 50.13 -9.17 -22.84
C ASN A 562 49.26 -8.28 -21.89
N LYS A 563 48.81 -8.96 -20.83
CA LYS A 563 48.20 -8.63 -19.53
C LYS A 563 48.37 -7.22 -18.85
N PRO A 564 47.53 -6.93 -17.81
CA PRO A 564 47.22 -5.58 -17.32
C PRO A 564 48.06 -5.10 -16.12
N PRO A 565 48.19 -3.76 -15.96
CA PRO A 565 48.30 -3.13 -14.64
C PRO A 565 47.34 -1.95 -14.42
N ALA A 566 47.15 -1.60 -13.14
CA ALA A 566 46.79 -0.33 -12.50
C ALA A 566 46.04 0.81 -13.27
N ALA A 567 45.16 1.48 -12.52
CA ALA A 567 44.33 2.64 -12.88
C ALA A 567 45.06 3.74 -13.69
N SER A 568 44.43 4.21 -14.77
CA SER A 568 44.88 5.37 -15.56
C SER A 568 44.20 6.67 -15.10
N THR A 569 45.05 7.68 -14.89
CA THR A 569 44.79 9.05 -14.48
C THR A 569 44.29 9.91 -15.64
N PHE A 570 43.22 10.69 -15.42
CA PHE A 570 42.72 11.73 -16.32
C PHE A 570 43.56 13.01 -16.15
N VAL A 571 44.12 13.54 -17.23
CA VAL A 571 44.92 14.79 -17.22
C VAL A 571 44.03 15.93 -17.74
N MET A 572 43.76 16.95 -16.91
CA MET A 572 42.96 18.13 -17.29
C MET A 572 43.77 19.05 -18.21
N THR A 573 43.19 19.55 -19.30
CA THR A 573 43.80 20.62 -20.10
C THR A 573 43.74 21.95 -19.34
N PRO A 574 44.67 22.90 -19.57
CA PRO A 574 44.66 24.21 -18.87
C PRO A 574 43.34 24.98 -19.03
N GLU A 575 42.69 24.84 -20.19
CA GLU A 575 41.39 25.43 -20.49
C GLU A 575 40.26 24.77 -19.69
N ALA A 576 40.30 23.45 -19.54
CA ALA A 576 39.34 22.71 -18.72
C ALA A 576 39.56 22.93 -17.21
N GLU A 577 40.79 23.15 -16.76
CA GLU A 577 41.10 23.49 -15.36
C GLU A 577 40.64 24.91 -15.01
N ASN A 578 40.81 25.88 -15.91
CA ASN A 578 40.27 27.23 -15.73
C ASN A 578 38.73 27.21 -15.65
N LEU A 579 38.08 26.42 -16.51
CA LEU A 579 36.63 26.25 -16.49
C LEU A 579 36.14 25.51 -15.24
N ASN A 580 36.88 24.51 -14.75
CA ASN A 580 36.63 23.83 -13.47
C ASN A 580 36.64 24.82 -12.29
N ASN A 581 37.63 25.72 -12.24
CA ASN A 581 37.75 26.72 -11.20
C ASN A 581 36.62 27.75 -11.25
N LYS A 582 36.20 28.17 -12.45
CA LYS A 582 35.02 29.05 -12.63
C LYS A 582 33.73 28.39 -12.15
N ILE A 583 33.53 27.09 -12.44
CA ILE A 583 32.37 26.35 -11.95
C ILE A 583 32.37 26.23 -10.42
N LYS A 584 33.54 26.01 -9.81
CA LYS A 584 33.67 25.97 -8.34
C LYS A 584 33.33 27.32 -7.71
N ALA A 585 33.92 28.41 -8.21
CA ALA A 585 33.65 29.77 -7.72
C ALA A 585 32.17 30.17 -7.87
N GLN A 586 31.57 29.89 -9.04
CA GLN A 586 30.15 30.18 -9.28
C GLN A 586 29.23 29.31 -8.40
N GLY A 587 29.61 28.06 -8.14
CA GLY A 587 28.91 27.16 -7.24
C GLY A 587 28.92 27.64 -5.79
N GLU A 588 30.04 28.22 -5.33
CA GLU A 588 30.14 28.85 -4.02
C GLU A 588 29.30 30.13 -3.93
N LEU A 589 29.32 30.99 -4.96
CA LEU A 589 28.48 32.20 -4.99
C LEU A 589 26.99 31.88 -4.86
N VAL A 590 26.49 30.87 -5.59
CA VAL A 590 25.10 30.40 -5.47
C VAL A 590 24.80 29.88 -4.07
N ARG A 591 25.76 29.18 -3.45
CA ARG A 591 25.61 28.66 -2.08
C ARG A 591 25.56 29.79 -1.06
N ASP A 592 26.40 30.80 -1.23
CA ASP A 592 26.48 31.97 -0.36
C ASP A 592 25.23 32.84 -0.47
N LEU A 593 24.71 33.07 -1.68
CA LEU A 593 23.45 33.79 -1.92
C LEU A 593 22.25 33.06 -1.30
N LYS A 594 22.21 31.72 -1.38
CA LYS A 594 21.17 30.91 -0.74
C LYS A 594 21.29 30.95 0.79
N THR A 595 22.50 30.92 1.34
CA THR A 595 22.74 31.04 2.79
C THR A 595 22.38 32.44 3.31
N LYS A 596 22.63 33.49 2.52
CA LYS A 596 22.28 34.89 2.83
C LYS A 596 20.81 35.25 2.56
N LYS A 597 19.99 34.30 2.08
CA LYS A 597 18.56 34.49 1.73
C LYS A 597 18.33 35.61 0.71
N ALA A 598 19.17 35.69 -0.32
CA ALA A 598 19.01 36.66 -1.41
C ALA A 598 17.69 36.43 -2.19
N PRO A 599 17.16 37.47 -2.88
CA PRO A 599 15.94 37.35 -3.68
C PRO A 599 16.01 36.21 -4.69
N LYS A 600 14.88 35.53 -4.90
CA LYS A 600 14.80 34.31 -5.72
C LYS A 600 15.28 34.54 -7.15
N GLU A 601 14.97 35.70 -7.73
CA GLU A 601 15.37 36.10 -9.08
C GLU A 601 16.90 36.18 -9.24
N GLU A 602 17.61 36.65 -8.21
CA GLU A 602 19.07 36.75 -8.20
C GLU A 602 19.73 35.38 -8.00
N CYS A 603 19.16 34.53 -7.15
CA CYS A 603 19.61 33.14 -7.01
C CYS A 603 19.41 32.33 -8.30
N ASP A 604 18.25 32.48 -8.95
CA ASP A 604 17.91 31.71 -10.15
C ASP A 604 18.77 32.13 -11.36
N ALA A 605 19.11 33.43 -11.48
CA ALA A 605 20.05 33.93 -12.48
C ALA A 605 21.46 33.31 -12.30
N GLN A 606 21.97 33.25 -11.07
CA GLN A 606 23.30 32.68 -10.80
C GLN A 606 23.33 31.14 -10.91
N VAL A 607 22.21 30.46 -10.63
CA VAL A 607 22.05 29.01 -10.87
C VAL A 607 22.05 28.71 -12.37
N LYS A 608 21.40 29.54 -13.19
CA LYS A 608 21.40 29.37 -14.64
C LYS A 608 22.81 29.49 -15.22
N LEU A 609 23.57 30.49 -14.78
CA LEU A 609 24.98 30.66 -15.19
C LEU A 609 25.86 29.47 -14.77
N LEU A 610 25.63 28.90 -13.58
CA LEU A 610 26.33 27.70 -13.12
C LEU A 610 26.04 26.47 -14.00
N LEU A 611 24.80 26.32 -14.48
CA LEU A 611 24.43 25.22 -15.36
C LEU A 611 25.04 25.37 -16.76
N GLU A 612 25.09 26.60 -17.28
CA GLU A 612 25.76 26.91 -18.56
C GLU A 612 27.25 26.58 -18.51
N LEU A 613 27.96 27.01 -17.46
CA LEU A 613 29.38 26.69 -17.29
C LEU A 613 29.65 25.18 -17.18
N LYS A 614 28.76 24.42 -16.50
CA LYS A 614 28.87 22.96 -16.43
C LYS A 614 28.61 22.28 -17.78
N ALA A 615 27.68 22.81 -18.57
CA ALA A 615 27.42 22.32 -19.92
C ALA A 615 28.61 22.58 -20.86
N GLU A 616 29.26 23.75 -20.75
CA GLU A 616 30.50 24.04 -21.47
C GLU A 616 31.64 23.11 -21.05
N PHE A 617 31.76 22.80 -19.76
CA PHE A 617 32.75 21.83 -19.27
C PHE A 617 32.51 20.43 -19.83
N LYS A 618 31.25 20.00 -19.90
CA LYS A 618 30.87 18.74 -20.55
C LYS A 618 31.18 18.74 -22.04
N LYS A 619 30.93 19.86 -22.73
CA LYS A 619 31.22 19.99 -24.16
C LYS A 619 32.73 19.98 -24.45
N LEU A 620 33.53 20.57 -23.57
CA LEU A 620 34.99 20.67 -23.72
C LEU A 620 35.71 19.36 -23.33
N THR A 621 35.24 18.67 -22.28
CA THR A 621 35.92 17.47 -21.71
C THR A 621 35.24 16.15 -22.08
N GLY A 622 34.04 16.20 -22.66
CA GLY A 622 33.21 15.03 -22.93
C GLY A 622 32.61 14.37 -21.67
N GLN A 623 32.83 14.92 -20.47
CA GLN A 623 32.37 14.35 -19.19
C GLN A 623 31.57 15.34 -18.36
N ASP A 624 30.54 14.85 -17.66
CA ASP A 624 29.79 15.64 -16.70
C ASP A 624 30.68 16.09 -15.52
N TRP A 625 30.62 17.37 -15.18
CA TRP A 625 31.43 17.97 -14.14
C TRP A 625 31.16 17.34 -12.75
N LYS A 626 32.22 16.92 -12.04
CA LYS A 626 32.20 16.41 -10.67
C LYS A 626 33.13 17.23 -9.78
N ALA A 627 32.75 17.44 -8.52
CA ALA A 627 33.41 18.40 -7.62
C ALA A 627 34.87 18.05 -7.27
N ASP A 628 35.27 16.77 -7.36
CA ASP A 628 36.53 16.24 -6.82
C ASP A 628 37.65 16.02 -7.86
N LEU A 629 37.60 16.70 -9.02
CA LEU A 629 38.67 16.64 -10.02
C LEU A 629 39.86 17.53 -9.59
N ALA A 630 41.01 16.93 -9.28
CA ALA A 630 42.27 17.59 -8.91
C ALA A 630 43.38 17.36 -9.98
N SER A 631 44.23 18.36 -10.21
CA SER A 631 45.30 18.36 -11.22
C SER A 631 46.65 17.89 -10.63
N SER A 632 47.50 17.29 -11.47
CA SER A 632 48.90 17.00 -11.14
C SER A 632 49.81 17.39 -12.31
N ALA A 633 50.93 18.05 -12.01
CA ALA A 633 52.00 18.40 -12.95
C ALA A 633 53.35 17.78 -12.51
N PRO A 634 54.31 17.56 -13.44
CA PRO A 634 55.32 16.50 -13.34
C PRO A 634 56.78 16.99 -13.31
N THR A 635 57.75 16.15 -12.89
CA THR A 635 59.06 15.81 -13.55
C THR A 635 60.00 15.09 -12.55
N GLU A 636 60.45 13.85 -12.84
CA GLU A 636 61.75 13.43 -13.45
C GLU A 636 62.98 13.59 -12.53
N ALA A 637 64.03 12.75 -12.46
CA ALA A 637 64.38 11.43 -13.02
C ALA A 637 65.73 10.97 -12.36
N LYS A 638 66.10 9.70 -12.58
CA LYS A 638 67.46 9.07 -12.58
C LYS A 638 67.95 8.26 -11.34
N LYS A 639 67.93 6.94 -11.57
CA LYS A 639 69.04 5.95 -11.60
C LYS A 639 69.90 5.59 -10.35
N GLU A 640 69.88 4.26 -10.12
CA GLU A 640 71.01 3.33 -9.88
C GLU A 640 71.58 3.06 -8.46
N VAL A 641 71.37 1.79 -8.03
CA VAL A 641 72.36 0.79 -7.54
C VAL A 641 72.83 0.76 -6.06
N LYS A 642 72.42 -0.35 -5.40
CA LYS A 642 73.08 -1.26 -4.42
C LYS A 642 73.59 -0.79 -3.04
N THR A 643 72.97 -1.41 -2.02
CA THR A 643 73.52 -2.07 -0.78
C THR A 643 74.59 -1.35 0.06
N GLU A 644 74.27 -1.02 1.33
CA GLU A 644 74.72 -1.72 2.56
C GLU A 644 74.40 -0.93 3.86
N VAL A 645 74.13 -1.71 4.90
CA VAL A 645 74.01 -1.53 6.36
C VAL A 645 74.55 -0.24 7.04
N LYS A 646 73.73 0.36 7.94
CA LYS A 646 73.97 0.65 9.40
C LYS A 646 73.37 1.98 9.90
N LYS A 647 72.95 1.93 11.17
CA LYS A 647 72.38 2.96 12.05
C LYS A 647 73.32 4.17 12.26
N ALA A 648 72.76 5.39 12.34
CA ALA A 648 72.65 6.22 13.57
C ALA A 648 72.58 7.74 13.28
N ASP A 649 71.72 8.41 14.06
CA ASP A 649 71.72 9.79 14.56
C ASP A 649 71.31 11.01 13.71
N ASN A 650 70.11 11.50 14.08
CA ASN A 650 69.65 12.88 14.34
C ASN A 650 70.36 14.06 13.68
N SER A 651 69.56 14.87 12.98
CA SER A 651 69.51 16.30 13.26
C SER A 651 68.06 16.80 13.22
N THR A 652 67.58 17.23 14.38
CA THR A 652 66.28 17.84 14.66
C THR A 652 66.28 19.30 14.21
N ASN A 653 65.21 19.73 13.54
CA ASN A 653 64.95 21.15 13.32
C ASN A 653 64.44 21.75 14.65
N PRO A 654 65.18 22.64 15.34
CA PRO A 654 64.84 23.09 16.70
C PRO A 654 63.45 23.75 16.78
N GLN A 655 63.03 24.43 15.71
CA GLN A 655 61.73 25.09 15.63
C GLN A 655 60.55 24.12 15.64
N VAL A 656 60.73 22.91 15.09
CA VAL A 656 59.66 21.89 15.04
C VAL A 656 59.49 21.23 16.40
N GLU A 657 60.59 21.02 17.14
CA GLU A 657 60.56 20.43 18.48
C GLU A 657 60.00 21.41 19.53
N GLU A 658 60.35 22.71 19.42
CA GLU A 658 59.78 23.77 20.27
C GLU A 658 58.27 23.94 20.03
N LEU A 659 57.83 23.91 18.76
CA LEU A 659 56.42 24.00 18.40
C LEU A 659 55.63 22.76 18.85
N ASN A 660 56.25 21.57 18.80
CA ASN A 660 55.66 20.33 19.30
C ASN A 660 55.43 20.38 20.83
N ASN A 661 56.38 20.95 21.58
CA ASN A 661 56.24 21.16 23.02
C ASN A 661 55.16 22.20 23.35
N LYS A 662 55.07 23.32 22.61
CA LYS A 662 54.00 24.31 22.78
C LYS A 662 52.61 23.73 22.50
N ILE A 663 52.49 22.83 21.52
CA ILE A 663 51.22 22.12 21.24
C ILE A 663 50.85 21.17 22.37
N LYS A 664 51.82 20.49 22.98
CA LYS A 664 51.59 19.62 24.15
C LYS A 664 51.15 20.46 25.36
N GLU A 665 51.84 21.55 25.67
CA GLU A 665 51.47 22.45 26.77
C GLU A 665 50.10 23.10 26.57
N ALA A 666 49.79 23.58 25.38
CA ALA A 666 48.46 24.11 25.06
C ALA A 666 47.37 23.02 25.15
N GLY A 667 47.70 21.78 24.77
CA GLY A 667 46.83 20.62 24.92
C GLY A 667 46.54 20.27 26.38
N ASP A 668 47.58 20.29 27.22
CA ASP A 668 47.45 20.04 28.64
C ASP A 668 46.74 21.20 29.36
N LYS A 669 46.94 22.45 28.94
CA LYS A 669 46.19 23.60 29.45
C LYS A 669 44.69 23.48 29.14
N VAL A 670 44.32 23.08 27.93
CA VAL A 670 42.92 22.77 27.57
C VAL A 670 42.39 21.62 28.42
N ARG A 671 43.19 20.59 28.65
CA ARG A 671 42.78 19.43 29.46
C ARG A 671 42.59 19.81 30.92
N THR A 672 43.43 20.69 31.46
CA THR A 672 43.38 21.20 32.83
C THR A 672 42.22 22.16 33.03
N LEU A 673 41.95 23.06 32.07
CA LEU A 673 40.81 23.97 32.11
C LEU A 673 39.47 23.21 32.01
N LYS A 674 39.42 22.14 31.19
CA LYS A 674 38.25 21.26 31.09
C LYS A 674 38.04 20.41 32.35
N SER A 675 39.11 19.93 33.00
CA SER A 675 39.00 19.20 34.27
C SER A 675 38.73 20.12 35.47
N ALA A 676 39.21 21.36 35.45
CA ALA A 676 38.93 22.39 36.47
C ALA A 676 37.56 23.08 36.31
N LYS A 677 36.78 22.75 35.26
CA LYS A 677 35.49 23.39 34.92
C LYS A 677 35.57 24.91 34.77
N ALA A 678 36.63 25.40 34.12
CA ALA A 678 36.79 26.81 33.78
C ALA A 678 35.68 27.30 32.82
N SER A 679 35.54 28.62 32.68
CA SER A 679 34.48 29.23 31.87
C SER A 679 34.57 28.82 30.40
N LYS A 680 33.42 28.82 29.71
CA LYS A 680 33.35 28.39 28.32
C LYS A 680 34.19 29.30 27.41
N GLU A 681 34.21 30.60 27.68
CA GLU A 681 35.08 31.54 26.96
C GLU A 681 36.57 31.21 27.12
N GLU A 682 37.04 30.84 28.32
CA GLU A 682 38.44 30.51 28.57
C GLU A 682 38.86 29.17 27.94
N VAL A 683 37.98 28.17 27.95
CA VAL A 683 38.22 26.87 27.31
C VAL A 683 38.24 27.03 25.79
N ASP A 684 37.31 27.81 25.23
CA ASP A 684 37.24 28.02 23.78
C ASP A 684 38.43 28.85 23.28
N GLN A 685 38.91 29.82 24.07
CA GLN A 685 40.13 30.58 23.76
C GLN A 685 41.38 29.68 23.80
N ALA A 686 41.50 28.80 24.79
CA ALA A 686 42.62 27.85 24.88
C ALA A 686 42.58 26.78 23.78
N VAL A 687 41.39 26.32 23.38
CA VAL A 687 41.20 25.38 22.26
C VAL A 687 41.57 26.06 20.94
N LYS A 688 41.22 27.34 20.77
CA LYS A 688 41.61 28.11 19.59
C LYS A 688 43.13 28.24 19.47
N SER A 689 43.82 28.62 20.54
CA SER A 689 45.30 28.67 20.55
C SER A 689 45.95 27.31 20.25
N LEU A 690 45.37 26.21 20.72
CA LEU A 690 45.86 24.87 20.41
C LEU A 690 45.68 24.51 18.93
N LEU A 691 44.57 24.90 18.32
CA LEU A 691 44.30 24.66 16.89
C LEU A 691 45.21 25.51 16.01
N ASP A 692 45.45 26.77 16.40
CA ASP A 692 46.36 27.67 15.68
C ASP A 692 47.80 27.13 15.70
N LEU A 693 48.30 26.66 16.86
CA LEU A 693 49.63 26.05 16.95
C LEU A 693 49.74 24.75 16.13
N LYS A 694 48.67 23.94 16.06
CA LYS A 694 48.65 22.74 15.20
C LYS A 694 48.61 23.08 13.71
N ALA A 695 47.96 24.19 13.34
CA ALA A 695 47.98 24.70 11.98
C ALA A 695 49.38 25.24 11.61
N GLU A 696 50.07 25.91 12.53
CA GLU A 696 51.48 26.30 12.37
C GLU A 696 52.38 25.06 12.22
N PHE A 697 52.15 23.99 12.99
CA PHE A 697 52.91 22.75 12.85
C PHE A 697 52.68 22.11 11.48
N LYS A 698 51.43 22.11 10.99
CA LYS A 698 51.09 21.60 9.65
C LYS A 698 51.71 22.44 8.53
N THR A 699 51.80 23.76 8.69
CA THR A 699 52.44 24.65 7.70
C THR A 699 53.95 24.56 7.71
N LEU A 700 54.59 24.35 8.87
CA LEU A 700 56.05 24.18 8.99
C LEU A 700 56.54 22.78 8.59
N THR A 701 55.77 21.73 8.87
CA THR A 701 56.21 20.34 8.66
C THR A 701 55.55 19.66 7.46
N GLY A 702 54.46 20.25 6.93
CA GLY A 702 53.66 19.65 5.87
C GLY A 702 52.74 18.51 6.33
N GLU A 703 52.84 18.07 7.59
CA GLU A 703 52.09 16.93 8.13
C GLU A 703 51.17 17.32 9.30
N GLU A 704 50.06 16.59 9.46
CA GLU A 704 49.15 16.79 10.59
C GLU A 704 49.72 16.19 11.88
N TRP A 705 49.75 17.00 12.94
CA TRP A 705 50.32 16.64 14.24
C TRP A 705 49.59 15.46 14.91
N LYS A 706 50.33 14.38 15.25
CA LYS A 706 49.81 13.17 15.94
C LYS A 706 50.56 12.91 17.26
N PRO A 707 49.86 12.54 18.36
CA PRO A 707 50.51 12.14 19.61
C PRO A 707 50.96 10.67 19.57
N GLU A 708 52.19 10.37 20.01
CA GLU A 708 52.73 8.99 20.02
C GLU A 708 52.54 8.26 21.36
N GLY A 709 52.00 7.02 21.29
CA GLY A 709 52.32 5.88 22.18
C GLY A 709 51.43 5.57 23.41
N GLY A 710 50.90 4.34 23.49
CA GLY A 710 50.67 3.63 24.77
C GLY A 710 49.43 2.73 24.93
N ALA A 711 49.66 1.43 25.20
CA ALA A 711 48.78 0.47 25.89
C ALA A 711 49.68 -0.54 26.68
N PRO A 712 49.22 -1.36 27.66
CA PRO A 712 47.94 -1.43 28.39
C PRO A 712 48.04 -1.65 29.95
N VAL A 713 46.86 -1.73 30.60
CA VAL A 713 46.47 -2.48 31.85
C VAL A 713 46.28 -1.73 33.20
N ALA A 714 45.00 -1.45 33.49
CA ALA A 714 44.15 -1.71 34.69
C ALA A 714 44.64 -1.62 36.16
N ARG A 715 43.89 -0.85 36.99
CA ARG A 715 42.92 -1.34 38.03
C ARG A 715 42.13 -0.17 38.70
N ALA A 716 40.82 -0.44 38.89
CA ALA A 716 39.71 0.11 39.71
C ALA A 716 39.98 0.94 41.01
N PRO A 717 38.97 1.43 41.79
CA PRO A 717 37.62 2.01 41.52
C PRO A 717 37.16 3.18 42.47
N LYS A 718 35.91 3.67 42.27
CA LYS A 718 34.96 4.39 43.20
C LYS A 718 35.20 5.87 43.60
N ALA A 719 34.24 6.76 43.28
CA ALA A 719 33.25 7.32 44.23
C ALA A 719 32.37 8.44 43.61
N GLU A 720 31.25 8.70 44.29
CA GLU A 720 29.99 9.35 43.93
C GLU A 720 29.96 10.85 43.53
N LYS A 721 28.88 11.22 42.83
CA LYS A 721 28.31 12.58 42.75
C LYS A 721 27.52 12.92 44.02
N PRO A 722 27.28 14.22 44.28
CA PRO A 722 25.88 14.63 44.32
C PRO A 722 25.54 15.79 43.36
N LYS A 723 24.26 15.82 43.02
CA LYS A 723 23.56 16.69 42.04
C LYS A 723 23.54 18.17 42.44
N LYS A 724 23.40 19.04 41.44
CA LYS A 724 22.75 20.36 41.58
C LYS A 724 21.57 20.47 40.63
N GLU A 725 20.63 21.30 41.05
CA GLU A 725 19.23 21.49 40.65
C GLU A 725 18.98 22.00 39.21
N GLU A 726 17.69 21.93 38.87
CA GLU A 726 16.95 22.28 37.65
C GLU A 726 17.03 23.77 37.21
N LYS A 727 17.25 24.05 35.91
CA LYS A 727 16.32 24.52 34.81
C LYS A 727 16.10 26.06 34.76
N PRO A 728 15.58 26.69 33.66
CA PRO A 728 15.10 26.15 32.37
C PRO A 728 15.48 26.90 31.03
N LYS A 729 15.52 26.12 29.94
CA LYS A 729 15.03 26.23 28.52
C LYS A 729 15.17 27.48 27.60
N LYS A 730 15.64 27.20 26.35
CA LYS A 730 14.94 27.28 25.02
C LYS A 730 15.79 26.55 23.94
N GLU A 731 15.48 25.31 23.55
CA GLU A 731 14.73 24.81 22.37
C GLU A 731 15.34 25.04 20.96
N GLU A 732 15.88 23.96 20.36
CA GLU A 732 16.12 23.78 18.92
C GLU A 732 15.78 22.34 18.47
N LYS A 733 15.24 22.20 17.25
CA LYS A 733 14.76 20.97 16.56
C LYS A 733 15.92 20.11 16.02
N PRO A 734 15.78 18.76 15.89
CA PRO A 734 16.67 17.96 15.06
C PRO A 734 16.05 17.54 13.71
N ALA A 735 16.84 17.73 12.66
CA ALA A 735 16.60 17.27 11.29
C ALA A 735 17.14 15.83 11.09
N ALA A 736 16.47 15.10 10.19
CA ALA A 736 16.70 13.70 9.85
C ALA A 736 18.02 13.46 9.09
N LYS A 737 18.67 12.32 9.38
CA LYS A 737 19.74 11.72 8.56
C LYS A 737 19.19 10.47 7.86
N GLU A 738 19.41 10.37 6.56
CA GLU A 738 19.25 9.16 5.76
C GLU A 738 20.30 8.11 6.14
N GLU A 739 19.88 6.89 6.47
CA GLU A 739 20.76 5.73 6.61
C GLU A 739 20.57 4.77 5.42
N GLY A 740 21.70 4.34 4.84
CA GLY A 740 21.79 3.46 3.69
C GLY A 740 21.28 2.03 3.94
N ALA A 741 20.81 1.43 2.84
CA ALA A 741 20.18 0.12 2.77
C ALA A 741 21.01 -1.01 3.41
N LYS A 742 20.59 -1.46 4.60
CA LYS A 742 20.86 -2.79 5.13
C LYS A 742 19.70 -3.71 4.78
N LYS A 743 19.99 -4.97 4.42
CA LYS A 743 19.02 -6.06 4.13
C LYS A 743 17.80 -6.00 5.07
N GLN A 744 16.71 -5.45 4.57
CA GLN A 744 15.49 -5.24 5.33
C GLN A 744 14.78 -6.59 5.48
N THR A 745 14.67 -7.08 6.71
CA THR A 745 13.74 -8.16 7.03
C THR A 745 12.32 -7.70 6.68
N ARG A 746 11.48 -8.53 6.03
CA ARG A 746 10.06 -8.26 5.66
C ARG A 746 9.11 -7.91 6.84
N LEU A 747 9.65 -7.68 8.04
CA LEU A 747 8.91 -7.37 9.25
C LEU A 747 8.48 -5.89 9.33
N GLY A 748 9.20 -4.97 8.67
CA GLY A 748 8.96 -3.53 8.79
C GLY A 748 7.67 -3.05 8.13
N LEU A 749 7.19 -1.88 8.56
CA LEU A 749 6.12 -1.15 7.86
C LEU A 749 6.69 -0.57 6.55
N GLU A 750 5.94 -0.68 5.46
CA GLU A 750 6.33 -0.19 4.12
C GLU A 750 5.77 1.21 3.86
N ALA A 751 4.58 1.50 4.38
CA ALA A 751 3.99 2.84 4.34
C ALA A 751 4.42 3.68 5.54
N LYS A 752 4.58 4.99 5.33
CA LYS A 752 4.79 5.96 6.40
C LYS A 752 3.48 6.61 6.79
N LYS A 753 3.28 6.83 8.09
CA LYS A 753 2.10 7.43 8.71
C LYS A 753 1.76 8.80 8.13
N GLU A 754 2.78 9.60 7.81
CA GLU A 754 2.63 10.97 7.32
C GLU A 754 2.33 11.04 5.81
N GLU A 755 2.70 9.99 5.06
CA GLU A 755 2.58 9.93 3.59
C GLU A 755 1.31 9.17 3.16
N ASN A 756 1.02 8.03 3.79
CA ASN A 756 -0.14 7.19 3.49
C ASN A 756 -0.71 6.59 4.79
N LEU A 757 -1.51 7.39 5.50
CA LEU A 757 -2.13 7.00 6.77
C LEU A 757 -3.01 5.74 6.66
N PRO A 758 -3.88 5.58 5.64
CA PRO A 758 -4.71 4.37 5.51
C PRO A 758 -3.89 3.08 5.38
N ASP A 759 -2.88 3.06 4.51
CA ASP A 759 -2.04 1.86 4.34
C ASP A 759 -1.14 1.64 5.55
N TRP A 760 -0.56 2.69 6.13
CA TRP A 760 0.19 2.59 7.39
C TRP A 760 -0.67 2.00 8.51
N TYR A 761 -1.92 2.47 8.66
CA TYR A 761 -2.83 1.99 9.70
C TYR A 761 -3.22 0.52 9.47
N SER A 762 -3.45 0.11 8.22
CA SER A 762 -3.68 -1.30 7.86
C SER A 762 -2.47 -2.18 8.18
N GLN A 763 -1.25 -1.72 7.86
CA GLN A 763 -0.03 -2.47 8.11
C GLN A 763 0.28 -2.57 9.60
N ILE A 764 0.15 -1.51 10.40
CA ILE A 764 0.50 -1.53 11.83
C ILE A 764 -0.44 -2.45 12.63
N ILE A 765 -1.73 -2.46 12.35
CA ILE A 765 -2.69 -3.32 13.07
C ILE A 765 -2.58 -4.80 12.66
N THR A 766 -2.12 -5.10 11.43
CA THR A 766 -1.94 -6.48 10.95
C THR A 766 -0.55 -7.03 11.28
N LYS A 767 0.52 -6.32 10.88
CA LYS A 767 1.92 -6.71 11.16
C LYS A 767 2.23 -6.62 12.67
N GLY A 768 1.60 -5.71 13.40
CA GLY A 768 1.63 -5.65 14.87
C GLY A 768 0.82 -6.75 15.57
N GLU A 769 0.09 -7.57 14.81
CA GLU A 769 -0.75 -8.67 15.30
C GLU A 769 -1.88 -8.22 16.25
N LEU A 770 -2.47 -7.04 16.00
CA LEU A 770 -3.69 -6.61 16.68
C LEU A 770 -4.91 -7.31 16.10
N ILE A 771 -5.01 -7.38 14.77
CA ILE A 771 -6.13 -8.03 14.10
C ILE A 771 -5.68 -9.01 13.03
N GLU A 772 -6.63 -9.85 12.62
CA GLU A 772 -6.61 -10.59 11.37
C GLU A 772 -7.93 -10.36 10.62
N TYR A 773 -7.84 -10.19 9.30
CA TYR A 773 -9.03 -9.99 8.46
C TYR A 773 -9.85 -11.27 8.41
N TYR A 774 -11.17 -11.14 8.62
CA TYR A 774 -12.12 -12.24 8.53
C TYR A 774 -12.80 -12.27 7.15
N ASP A 775 -13.48 -13.36 6.81
CA ASP A 775 -14.14 -13.56 5.52
C ASP A 775 -15.35 -12.63 5.32
N VAL A 776 -16.04 -12.29 6.41
CA VAL A 776 -17.09 -11.28 6.48
C VAL A 776 -16.50 -9.87 6.60
N SER A 777 -16.75 -9.03 5.58
CA SER A 777 -16.26 -7.64 5.55
C SER A 777 -16.77 -6.84 6.75
N GLY A 778 -15.85 -6.19 7.46
CA GLY A 778 -16.14 -5.36 8.63
C GLY A 778 -16.25 -6.13 9.94
N CYS A 779 -16.06 -7.45 9.92
CA CYS A 779 -15.78 -8.28 11.08
C CYS A 779 -14.29 -8.63 11.09
N TYR A 780 -13.69 -8.69 12.28
CA TYR A 780 -12.25 -8.88 12.43
C TYR A 780 -11.97 -9.83 13.59
N ILE A 781 -10.95 -10.69 13.42
CA ILE A 781 -10.44 -11.48 14.53
C ILE A 781 -9.54 -10.57 15.36
N LEU A 782 -9.97 -10.25 16.58
CA LEU A 782 -9.11 -9.57 17.55
C LEU A 782 -8.10 -10.57 18.11
N ARG A 783 -6.83 -10.37 17.77
CA ARG A 783 -5.74 -11.23 18.23
C ARG A 783 -5.42 -10.94 19.71
N PRO A 784 -4.65 -11.81 20.40
CA PRO A 784 -4.41 -11.67 21.84
C PRO A 784 -3.90 -10.30 22.27
N TRP A 785 -3.14 -9.60 21.42
CA TRP A 785 -2.60 -8.28 21.75
C TRP A 785 -3.68 -7.20 21.88
N SER A 786 -4.59 -7.09 20.90
CA SER A 786 -5.68 -6.11 20.99
C SER A 786 -6.72 -6.51 22.03
N TYR A 787 -6.98 -7.81 22.17
CA TYR A 787 -7.95 -8.30 23.14
C TYR A 787 -7.47 -8.06 24.58
N PHE A 788 -6.17 -8.24 24.86
CA PHE A 788 -5.60 -7.86 26.14
C PHE A 788 -5.74 -6.36 26.44
N ILE A 789 -5.51 -5.48 25.45
CA ILE A 789 -5.75 -4.03 25.61
C ILE A 789 -7.21 -3.78 26.00
N TRP A 790 -8.16 -4.46 25.33
CA TRP A 790 -9.57 -4.37 25.67
C TRP A 790 -9.87 -4.87 27.09
N GLU A 791 -9.26 -5.97 27.53
CA GLU A 791 -9.38 -6.47 28.89
C GLU A 791 -8.86 -5.46 29.92
N GLN A 792 -7.73 -4.79 29.66
CA GLN A 792 -7.21 -3.75 30.57
C GLN A 792 -8.15 -2.53 30.64
N ILE A 793 -8.77 -2.14 29.52
CA ILE A 793 -9.80 -1.08 29.51
C ILE A 793 -11.01 -1.52 30.33
N LYS A 794 -11.46 -2.76 30.11
CA LYS A 794 -12.57 -3.37 30.84
C LYS A 794 -12.29 -3.37 32.34
N ASP A 795 -11.19 -3.96 32.77
CA ASP A 795 -10.88 -4.13 34.18
C ASP A 795 -10.69 -2.78 34.90
N PHE A 796 -10.07 -1.80 34.24
CA PHE A 796 -9.94 -0.45 34.78
C PHE A 796 -11.30 0.22 34.96
N PHE A 797 -12.11 0.26 33.90
CA PHE A 797 -13.38 0.98 33.92
C PHE A 797 -14.41 0.28 34.82
N ASP A 798 -14.47 -1.05 34.77
CA ASP A 798 -15.35 -1.89 35.58
C ASP A 798 -15.10 -1.73 37.09
N ALA A 799 -13.83 -1.64 37.49
CA ALA A 799 -13.47 -1.38 38.88
C ALA A 799 -13.97 -0.01 39.38
N GLU A 800 -13.93 1.02 38.53
CA GLU A 800 -14.37 2.38 38.91
C GLU A 800 -15.89 2.51 38.96
N ILE A 801 -16.62 1.99 37.96
CA ILE A 801 -18.10 2.07 37.96
C ILE A 801 -18.72 1.26 39.10
N LYS A 802 -18.08 0.17 39.53
CA LYS A 802 -18.51 -0.61 40.70
C LYS A 802 -18.45 0.21 42.00
N LYS A 803 -17.46 1.12 42.14
CA LYS A 803 -17.40 2.03 43.28
C LYS A 803 -18.56 3.03 43.29
N LEU A 804 -19.15 3.32 42.12
CA LEU A 804 -20.35 4.16 41.98
C LEU A 804 -21.66 3.38 42.20
N GLY A 805 -21.58 2.10 42.57
CA GLY A 805 -22.72 1.21 42.78
C GLY A 805 -23.30 0.61 41.50
N VAL A 806 -22.62 0.76 40.35
CA VAL A 806 -23.07 0.17 39.08
C VAL A 806 -22.81 -1.34 39.08
N GLN A 807 -23.80 -2.11 38.66
CA GLN A 807 -23.73 -3.58 38.59
C GLN A 807 -23.68 -4.07 37.15
N ASN A 808 -22.84 -5.07 36.88
CA ASN A 808 -22.83 -5.71 35.56
C ASN A 808 -24.05 -6.61 35.38
N CYS A 809 -24.65 -6.54 34.20
CA CYS A 809 -25.75 -7.37 33.75
C CYS A 809 -25.50 -7.89 32.33
N TYR A 810 -26.34 -8.82 31.88
CA TYR A 810 -26.30 -9.34 30.52
C TYR A 810 -27.71 -9.38 29.93
N PHE A 811 -27.89 -8.70 28.81
CA PHE A 811 -29.06 -8.79 27.95
C PHE A 811 -28.72 -9.49 26.62
N PRO A 812 -29.65 -10.26 26.01
CA PRO A 812 -29.42 -11.00 24.77
C PRO A 812 -29.15 -10.11 23.55
N ILE A 813 -28.48 -10.68 22.54
CA ILE A 813 -28.17 -10.00 21.27
C ILE A 813 -29.38 -9.91 20.31
N PHE A 814 -30.36 -10.81 20.45
CA PHE A 814 -31.50 -10.92 19.54
C PHE A 814 -32.70 -10.09 20.03
N VAL A 815 -33.29 -9.33 19.13
CA VAL A 815 -34.45 -8.45 19.36
C VAL A 815 -35.57 -8.86 18.42
N SER A 816 -36.79 -9.05 18.93
CA SER A 816 -37.92 -9.33 18.04
C SER A 816 -38.24 -8.12 17.17
N LYS A 817 -38.75 -8.36 15.96
CA LYS A 817 -39.16 -7.29 15.04
C LYS A 817 -40.18 -6.35 15.72
N GLY A 818 -41.20 -6.92 16.38
CA GLY A 818 -42.18 -6.12 17.09
C GLY A 818 -41.63 -5.28 18.26
N ALA A 819 -40.50 -5.65 18.88
CA ALA A 819 -39.86 -4.83 19.92
C ALA A 819 -39.06 -3.67 19.30
N LEU A 820 -38.38 -3.92 18.18
CA LEU A 820 -37.64 -2.89 17.45
C LEU A 820 -38.58 -1.85 16.80
N GLU A 821 -39.71 -2.29 16.23
CA GLU A 821 -40.66 -1.40 15.56
C GLU A 821 -41.42 -0.45 16.49
N ARG A 822 -41.51 -0.74 17.80
CA ARG A 822 -42.08 0.20 18.79
C ARG A 822 -41.26 1.48 18.95
N GLU A 823 -39.99 1.44 18.58
CA GLU A 823 -39.10 2.60 18.62
C GLU A 823 -38.92 3.26 17.24
N LYS A 824 -39.71 2.90 16.21
CA LYS A 824 -39.49 3.32 14.81
C LYS A 824 -39.32 4.84 14.60
N ASP A 825 -39.99 5.67 15.39
CA ASP A 825 -39.90 7.14 15.31
C ASP A 825 -38.60 7.71 15.92
N HIS A 826 -37.94 6.98 16.82
CA HIS A 826 -36.63 7.33 17.40
C HIS A 826 -35.47 6.51 16.80
N ILE A 827 -35.78 5.36 16.18
CA ILE A 827 -34.88 4.49 15.39
C ILE A 827 -34.79 4.94 13.92
N ALA A 828 -35.51 5.98 13.50
CA ALA A 828 -35.48 6.43 12.09
C ALA A 828 -34.06 6.65 11.54
N ASP A 829 -33.10 7.04 12.40
CA ASP A 829 -31.67 7.17 12.06
C ASP A 829 -30.89 5.83 12.06
N PHE A 830 -31.39 4.78 12.71
CA PHE A 830 -30.78 3.44 12.82
C PHE A 830 -31.46 2.36 11.94
N ALA A 831 -32.65 2.65 11.38
CA ALA A 831 -33.42 1.74 10.55
C ALA A 831 -32.66 1.17 9.32
N PRO A 832 -31.74 1.89 8.65
CA PRO A 832 -30.95 1.35 7.55
C PRO A 832 -29.84 0.36 7.97
N GLU A 833 -29.60 0.19 9.28
CA GLU A 833 -28.37 -0.40 9.82
C GLU A 833 -28.55 -1.79 10.46
N VAL A 834 -29.77 -2.33 10.44
CA VAL A 834 -30.15 -3.52 11.23
C VAL A 834 -29.87 -4.81 10.44
N ALA A 835 -29.11 -5.73 11.04
CA ALA A 835 -28.94 -7.08 10.53
C ALA A 835 -30.10 -7.98 10.98
N TRP A 836 -30.73 -8.68 10.04
CA TRP A 836 -31.88 -9.54 10.30
C TRP A 836 -31.52 -11.03 10.18
N VAL A 837 -31.97 -11.82 11.15
CA VAL A 837 -32.02 -13.27 11.10
C VAL A 837 -33.39 -13.67 10.57
N THR A 838 -33.42 -14.23 9.36
CA THR A 838 -34.67 -14.59 8.66
C THR A 838 -34.83 -16.09 8.45
N LYS A 839 -33.81 -16.90 8.77
CA LYS A 839 -33.81 -18.36 8.56
C LYS A 839 -33.39 -19.10 9.82
N SER A 840 -34.00 -20.26 10.05
CA SER A 840 -33.59 -21.25 11.04
C SER A 840 -33.39 -22.59 10.34
N GLY A 841 -32.14 -23.07 10.23
CA GLY A 841 -31.80 -24.21 9.39
C GLY A 841 -32.04 -23.91 7.91
N GLN A 842 -32.95 -24.63 7.26
CA GLN A 842 -33.34 -24.41 5.85
C GLN A 842 -34.72 -23.76 5.68
N SER A 843 -35.44 -23.52 6.78
CA SER A 843 -36.77 -22.91 6.80
C SER A 843 -36.70 -21.43 7.18
N ASP A 844 -37.57 -20.62 6.56
CA ASP A 844 -37.74 -19.22 6.94
C ASP A 844 -38.40 -19.10 8.32
N LEU A 845 -37.97 -18.11 9.11
CA LEU A 845 -38.58 -17.76 10.38
C LEU A 845 -39.93 -17.07 10.12
N ALA A 846 -40.95 -17.46 10.87
CA ALA A 846 -42.27 -16.84 10.78
C ALA A 846 -42.24 -15.33 11.08
N GLU A 847 -41.38 -14.92 12.01
CA GLU A 847 -41.08 -13.51 12.29
C GLU A 847 -39.55 -13.31 12.28
N PRO A 848 -39.03 -12.39 11.44
CA PRO A 848 -37.61 -12.03 11.46
C PRO A 848 -37.16 -11.50 12.84
N ILE A 849 -35.94 -11.84 13.22
CA ILE A 849 -35.33 -11.40 14.48
C ILE A 849 -34.17 -10.46 14.14
N ALA A 850 -34.13 -9.27 14.73
CA ALA A 850 -33.03 -8.34 14.56
C ALA A 850 -31.84 -8.72 15.46
N ILE A 851 -30.63 -8.52 14.95
CA ILE A 851 -29.42 -8.43 15.77
C ILE A 851 -29.35 -7.00 16.29
N ARG A 852 -29.27 -6.82 17.61
CA ARG A 852 -29.40 -5.50 18.24
C ARG A 852 -28.41 -4.47 17.67
N PRO A 853 -28.89 -3.31 17.18
CA PRO A 853 -28.05 -2.15 16.86
C PRO A 853 -27.89 -1.19 18.05
N THR A 854 -28.83 -1.27 19.01
CA THR A 854 -28.98 -0.46 20.22
C THR A 854 -29.63 -1.30 21.32
N SER A 855 -29.47 -0.92 22.59
CA SER A 855 -29.89 -1.77 23.73
C SER A 855 -31.12 -1.28 24.48
N GLU A 856 -31.59 -0.06 24.23
CA GLU A 856 -32.78 0.53 24.83
C GLU A 856 -34.03 -0.35 24.62
N THR A 857 -34.25 -0.82 23.38
CA THR A 857 -35.34 -1.74 23.01
C THR A 857 -35.38 -3.06 23.80
N VAL A 858 -34.23 -3.51 24.29
CA VAL A 858 -34.10 -4.78 25.02
C VAL A 858 -34.16 -4.54 26.53
N MET A 859 -33.54 -3.47 27.02
CA MET A 859 -33.37 -3.20 28.45
C MET A 859 -34.58 -2.50 29.07
N TYR A 860 -35.12 -1.47 28.42
CA TYR A 860 -36.14 -0.60 29.02
C TYR A 860 -37.50 -1.28 29.28
N PRO A 861 -37.97 -2.23 28.44
CA PRO A 861 -39.11 -3.04 28.82
C PRO A 861 -38.90 -3.86 30.10
N ALA A 862 -37.67 -4.29 30.38
CA ALA A 862 -37.35 -4.97 31.63
C ALA A 862 -37.28 -4.00 32.81
N TYR A 863 -36.74 -2.79 32.62
CA TYR A 863 -36.68 -1.76 33.65
C TYR A 863 -38.08 -1.38 34.13
N GLY A 864 -39.04 -1.22 33.23
CA GLY A 864 -40.44 -0.96 33.59
C GLY A 864 -41.12 -2.10 34.39
N ARG A 865 -40.56 -3.31 34.34
CA ARG A 865 -41.01 -4.43 35.21
C ARG A 865 -40.27 -4.46 36.54
N TRP A 866 -38.99 -4.13 36.55
CA TRP A 866 -38.16 -4.18 37.76
C TRP A 866 -38.36 -2.99 38.69
N ILE A 867 -38.66 -1.83 38.14
CA ILE A 867 -38.91 -0.60 38.88
C ILE A 867 -40.43 -0.49 39.08
N GLN A 868 -40.89 -0.60 40.33
CA GLN A 868 -42.29 -0.38 40.70
C GLN A 868 -42.43 0.69 41.80
N SER A 869 -41.42 0.83 42.66
CA SER A 869 -41.41 1.76 43.80
C SER A 869 -40.12 2.59 43.83
N TYR A 870 -40.15 3.74 44.51
CA TYR A 870 -38.95 4.55 44.75
C TYR A 870 -37.80 3.77 45.42
N ARG A 871 -38.10 2.67 46.12
CA ARG A 871 -37.12 1.78 46.77
C ARG A 871 -36.27 0.98 45.79
N ASP A 872 -36.73 0.85 44.55
CA ASP A 872 -36.00 0.16 43.47
C ASP A 872 -34.98 1.09 42.78
N LEU A 873 -34.95 2.37 43.17
CA LEU A 873 -34.09 3.41 42.60
C LEU A 873 -32.97 3.83 43.57
N PRO A 874 -31.77 4.20 43.06
CA PRO A 874 -31.41 4.21 41.64
C PRO A 874 -31.06 2.80 41.13
N LEU A 875 -31.58 2.45 39.95
CA LEU A 875 -31.17 1.23 39.25
C LEU A 875 -29.99 1.56 38.34
N LYS A 876 -28.82 0.97 38.61
CA LYS A 876 -27.59 1.27 37.88
C LYS A 876 -26.96 0.02 37.27
N LEU A 877 -27.09 -0.16 35.95
CA LEU A 877 -26.57 -1.35 35.27
C LEU A 877 -25.58 -1.01 34.17
N ASN A 878 -24.62 -1.91 33.98
CA ASN A 878 -23.64 -1.91 32.90
C ASN A 878 -23.66 -3.25 32.16
N GLN A 879 -23.38 -3.24 30.87
CA GLN A 879 -23.21 -4.43 30.05
C GLN A 879 -21.94 -4.30 29.19
N TRP A 880 -21.19 -5.39 29.10
CA TRP A 880 -20.12 -5.59 28.11
C TRP A 880 -20.64 -6.58 27.07
N ASN A 881 -20.67 -6.18 25.81
CA ASN A 881 -21.32 -6.93 24.75
C ASN A 881 -20.68 -6.74 23.36
N ASN A 882 -21.24 -7.43 22.37
CA ASN A 882 -21.00 -7.17 20.96
C ASN A 882 -22.26 -6.55 20.36
N VAL A 883 -22.05 -5.61 19.44
CA VAL A 883 -23.12 -5.01 18.64
C VAL A 883 -22.79 -5.06 17.18
N VAL A 884 -23.84 -5.21 16.37
CA VAL A 884 -23.76 -5.26 14.92
C VAL A 884 -24.46 -4.05 14.32
N ARG A 885 -23.72 -3.26 13.51
CA ARG A 885 -24.26 -2.15 12.72
C ARG A 885 -23.86 -2.30 11.27
N TRP A 886 -24.85 -2.39 10.38
CA TRP A 886 -24.68 -2.68 8.96
C TRP A 886 -24.69 -1.42 8.08
N GLU A 887 -24.14 -0.31 8.60
CA GLU A 887 -24.36 1.06 8.10
C GLU A 887 -23.40 1.53 6.97
N PHE A 888 -22.23 0.92 6.78
CA PHE A 888 -21.17 1.45 5.88
C PHE A 888 -20.71 0.49 4.78
N LYS A 889 -20.31 1.10 3.65
CA LYS A 889 -19.71 0.42 2.49
C LYS A 889 -18.23 0.03 2.73
N HIS A 890 -17.49 0.82 3.53
CA HIS A 890 -16.05 0.66 3.75
C HIS A 890 -15.71 0.61 5.26
N PRO A 891 -15.65 -0.59 5.88
CA PRO A 891 -15.26 -0.71 7.28
C PRO A 891 -13.78 -0.37 7.50
N GLN A 892 -13.49 0.36 8.57
CA GLN A 892 -12.13 0.63 9.05
C GLN A 892 -11.94 -0.03 10.42
N PRO A 893 -11.00 -0.98 10.58
CA PRO A 893 -10.84 -1.73 11.82
C PRO A 893 -10.68 -0.83 13.06
N PHE A 894 -11.33 -1.22 14.16
CA PHE A 894 -11.50 -0.46 15.41
C PHE A 894 -12.28 0.86 15.30
N LEU A 895 -12.15 1.63 14.22
CA LEU A 895 -12.77 2.95 14.10
C LEU A 895 -14.25 2.86 13.73
N ARG A 896 -14.55 2.03 12.73
CA ARG A 896 -15.87 1.85 12.13
C ARG A 896 -16.00 0.43 11.56
N THR A 897 -16.51 -0.50 12.37
CA THR A 897 -16.59 -1.94 12.06
C THR A 897 -18.03 -2.43 12.19
N ARG A 898 -18.39 -3.50 11.47
CA ARG A 898 -19.77 -4.02 11.49
C ARG A 898 -20.07 -4.68 12.80
N GLU A 899 -19.12 -5.46 13.30
CA GLU A 899 -19.14 -6.01 14.64
C GLU A 899 -18.05 -5.33 15.47
N PHE A 900 -18.38 -4.90 16.68
CA PHE A 900 -17.42 -4.40 17.65
C PHE A 900 -17.83 -4.73 19.07
N LEU A 901 -16.83 -4.80 19.95
CA LEU A 901 -17.05 -4.90 21.39
C LEU A 901 -17.43 -3.51 21.91
N TRP A 902 -18.49 -3.48 22.70
CA TRP A 902 -19.09 -2.28 23.24
C TRP A 902 -19.31 -2.46 24.74
N GLN A 903 -19.04 -1.39 25.48
CA GLN A 903 -19.49 -1.19 26.84
C GLN A 903 -20.64 -0.20 26.80
N GLU A 904 -21.74 -0.56 27.44
CA GLU A 904 -22.92 0.30 27.59
C GLU A 904 -23.42 0.28 29.03
N GLY A 905 -23.76 1.45 29.56
CA GLY A 905 -24.39 1.60 30.87
C GLY A 905 -25.73 2.27 30.73
N HIS A 906 -26.72 1.75 31.44
CA HIS A 906 -28.09 2.26 31.46
C HIS A 906 -28.56 2.35 32.90
N THR A 907 -28.92 3.55 33.32
CA THR A 907 -29.27 3.83 34.72
C THR A 907 -30.59 4.60 34.80
N ALA A 908 -31.30 4.43 35.92
CA ALA A 908 -32.59 5.07 36.19
C ALA A 908 -32.62 5.66 37.60
N PHE A 909 -33.11 6.89 37.72
CA PHE A 909 -33.13 7.70 38.94
C PHE A 909 -34.51 8.29 39.18
N ALA A 910 -34.80 8.59 40.44
CA ALA A 910 -36.01 9.33 40.82
C ALA A 910 -35.90 10.82 40.45
N ASN A 911 -34.70 11.39 40.60
CA ASN A 911 -34.46 12.84 40.54
C ASN A 911 -33.51 13.21 39.38
N PHE A 912 -33.74 14.40 38.82
CA PHE A 912 -32.94 14.96 37.73
C PHE A 912 -31.49 15.25 38.15
N GLU A 913 -31.29 15.73 39.37
CA GLU A 913 -29.98 16.14 39.90
C GLU A 913 -29.05 14.94 40.04
N GLU A 914 -29.56 13.81 40.56
CA GLU A 914 -28.79 12.58 40.73
C GLU A 914 -28.39 11.98 39.37
N ALA A 915 -29.32 11.94 38.41
CA ALA A 915 -29.03 11.53 37.05
C ALA A 915 -27.97 12.44 36.41
N SER A 916 -28.08 13.76 36.60
CA SER A 916 -27.12 14.73 36.09
C SER A 916 -25.71 14.53 36.65
N VAL A 917 -25.57 14.25 37.96
CA VAL A 917 -24.28 14.00 38.60
C VAL A 917 -23.57 12.81 37.96
N GLU A 918 -24.28 11.70 37.73
CA GLU A 918 -23.67 10.50 37.15
C GLU A 918 -23.15 10.73 35.72
N VAL A 919 -23.85 11.54 34.91
CA VAL A 919 -23.39 11.85 33.54
C VAL A 919 -21.97 12.41 33.53
N TYR A 920 -21.66 13.33 34.44
CA TYR A 920 -20.33 13.93 34.56
C TYR A 920 -19.31 12.99 35.24
N GLN A 921 -19.73 12.19 36.23
CA GLN A 921 -18.86 11.17 36.82
C GLN A 921 -18.39 10.17 35.77
N ILE A 922 -19.29 9.66 34.93
CA ILE A 922 -18.93 8.73 33.84
C ILE A 922 -18.05 9.40 32.79
N LEU A 923 -18.33 10.67 32.44
CA LEU A 923 -17.48 11.43 31.54
C LEU A 923 -16.03 11.52 32.06
N ASP A 924 -15.85 11.77 33.35
CA ASP A 924 -14.54 11.83 33.99
C ASP A 924 -13.85 10.46 33.99
N LEU A 925 -14.58 9.38 34.24
CA LEU A 925 -14.04 8.03 34.13
C LEU A 925 -13.61 7.68 32.69
N TYR A 926 -14.37 8.09 31.68
CA TYR A 926 -13.94 7.95 30.29
C TYR A 926 -12.70 8.78 29.97
N ALA A 927 -12.62 10.01 30.47
CA ALA A 927 -11.41 10.81 30.34
C ALA A 927 -10.21 10.13 31.01
N ASP A 928 -10.42 9.47 32.14
CA ASP A 928 -9.39 8.70 32.85
C ASP A 928 -8.94 7.45 32.10
N VAL A 929 -9.83 6.74 31.39
CA VAL A 929 -9.44 5.66 30.47
C VAL A 929 -8.43 6.19 29.45
N TYR A 930 -8.73 7.31 28.79
CA TYR A 930 -7.80 7.87 27.81
C TYR A 930 -6.52 8.41 28.46
N LYS A 931 -6.64 9.26 29.48
CA LYS A 931 -5.50 9.98 30.07
C LYS A 931 -4.62 9.08 30.94
N LYS A 932 -5.21 8.37 31.90
CA LYS A 932 -4.47 7.59 32.91
C LYS A 932 -4.10 6.20 32.44
N LEU A 933 -4.91 5.56 31.58
CA LEU A 933 -4.65 4.19 31.13
C LEU A 933 -3.96 4.16 29.74
N LEU A 934 -4.48 4.92 28.77
CA LEU A 934 -3.98 4.92 27.39
C LEU A 934 -2.93 6.00 27.09
N ALA A 935 -2.63 6.89 28.05
CA ALA A 935 -1.73 8.03 27.85
C ALA A 935 -2.13 8.92 26.65
N VAL A 936 -3.43 9.09 26.41
CA VAL A 936 -3.99 9.92 25.32
C VAL A 936 -4.71 11.12 25.92
N PRO A 937 -4.38 12.37 25.53
CA PRO A 937 -5.11 13.55 25.96
C PRO A 937 -6.47 13.61 25.25
N VAL A 938 -7.48 14.12 25.95
CA VAL A 938 -8.84 14.31 25.43
C VAL A 938 -9.44 15.62 25.93
N ILE A 939 -10.31 16.20 25.11
CA ILE A 939 -11.08 17.40 25.44
C ILE A 939 -12.47 16.97 25.90
N LYS A 940 -12.85 17.36 27.12
CA LYS A 940 -14.20 17.13 27.66
C LYS A 940 -15.14 18.24 27.19
N GLY A 941 -16.35 17.88 26.75
CA GLY A 941 -17.35 18.88 26.40
C GLY A 941 -18.76 18.33 26.31
N LYS A 942 -19.71 19.23 26.04
CA LYS A 942 -21.11 18.93 25.76
C LYS A 942 -21.35 18.94 24.26
N LYS A 943 -22.06 17.97 23.69
CA LYS A 943 -22.46 18.03 22.27
C LYS A 943 -23.44 19.19 22.05
N THR A 944 -23.43 19.75 20.85
CA THR A 944 -24.43 20.74 20.44
C THR A 944 -25.80 20.09 20.30
N GLU A 945 -26.84 20.90 20.15
CA GLU A 945 -28.21 20.41 19.94
C GLU A 945 -28.37 19.55 18.66
N LYS A 946 -27.50 19.71 17.66
CA LYS A 946 -27.51 18.90 16.44
C LYS A 946 -26.75 17.58 16.61
N GLU A 947 -25.73 17.56 17.46
CA GLU A 947 -24.79 16.44 17.61
C GLU A 947 -25.00 15.60 18.86
N LYS A 948 -25.99 15.95 19.70
CA LYS A 948 -26.38 15.13 20.85
C LYS A 948 -27.11 13.86 20.39
N PHE A 949 -27.11 12.84 21.24
CA PHE A 949 -27.87 11.62 21.00
C PHE A 949 -29.37 11.92 20.83
N ALA A 950 -30.00 11.30 19.84
CA ALA A 950 -31.41 11.49 19.56
C ALA A 950 -32.25 11.08 20.78
N GLY A 951 -33.16 11.96 21.22
CA GLY A 951 -33.96 11.74 22.43
C GLY A 951 -33.26 12.04 23.75
N ALA A 952 -31.97 12.43 23.76
CA ALA A 952 -31.31 12.92 24.96
C ALA A 952 -31.62 14.40 25.24
N ASP A 953 -31.76 14.77 26.51
CA ASP A 953 -31.78 16.18 26.92
C ASP A 953 -30.43 16.82 26.58
N TRP A 954 -29.34 16.15 26.93
CA TRP A 954 -27.99 16.48 26.48
C TRP A 954 -27.04 15.29 26.44
N THR A 955 -25.92 15.47 25.75
CA THR A 955 -24.83 14.49 25.66
C THR A 955 -23.52 15.15 26.02
N THR A 956 -22.72 14.50 26.85
CA THR A 956 -21.32 14.84 27.12
C THR A 956 -20.40 13.87 26.37
N THR A 957 -19.20 14.32 26.04
CA THR A 957 -18.26 13.60 25.17
C THR A 957 -16.80 13.85 25.56
N VAL A 958 -15.96 12.85 25.31
CA VAL A 958 -14.51 13.01 25.26
C VAL A 958 -14.06 12.98 23.80
N GLU A 959 -13.43 14.06 23.34
CA GLU A 959 -12.91 14.19 21.97
C GLU A 959 -11.39 13.98 21.99
N ALA A 960 -10.91 13.00 21.21
CA ALA A 960 -9.50 12.83 20.90
C ALA A 960 -9.17 13.43 19.53
N PHE A 961 -7.89 13.59 19.23
CA PHE A 961 -7.43 14.19 17.99
C PHE A 961 -6.32 13.35 17.35
N ILE A 962 -6.40 13.20 16.03
CA ILE A 962 -5.41 12.47 15.22
C ILE A 962 -4.72 13.46 14.29
N SER A 963 -3.50 13.87 14.64
CA SER A 963 -2.71 14.85 13.88
C SER A 963 -2.39 14.42 12.45
N ALA A 964 -2.11 13.13 12.23
CA ALA A 964 -1.78 12.61 10.90
C ALA A 964 -2.88 12.88 9.85
N SER A 965 -4.16 12.72 10.25
CA SER A 965 -5.32 13.02 9.40
C SER A 965 -5.85 14.45 9.58
N GLY A 966 -5.55 15.10 10.70
CA GLY A 966 -6.12 16.39 11.06
C GLY A 966 -7.59 16.30 11.49
N ARG A 967 -7.99 15.17 12.07
CA ARG A 967 -9.40 14.90 12.39
C ARG A 967 -9.61 14.67 13.88
N GLY A 968 -10.73 15.19 14.39
CA GLY A 968 -11.26 14.86 15.70
C GLY A 968 -11.96 13.50 15.68
N ILE A 969 -11.94 12.79 16.81
CA ILE A 969 -12.61 11.51 16.97
C ILE A 969 -13.31 11.43 18.32
N GLN A 970 -14.61 11.11 18.28
CA GLN A 970 -15.41 10.89 19.47
C GLN A 970 -14.96 9.60 20.15
N GLY A 971 -14.42 9.74 21.36
CA GLY A 971 -13.84 8.64 22.12
C GLY A 971 -14.86 7.84 22.94
N ALA A 972 -15.78 8.53 23.62
CA ALA A 972 -16.87 7.96 24.41
C ALA A 972 -17.90 9.06 24.73
N THR A 973 -19.13 8.66 25.06
CA THR A 973 -20.22 9.60 25.35
C THR A 973 -21.04 9.18 26.56
N SER A 974 -21.56 10.16 27.29
CA SER A 974 -22.50 9.99 28.39
C SER A 974 -23.70 10.91 28.21
N HIS A 975 -24.89 10.33 28.19
CA HIS A 975 -26.15 10.92 27.76
C HIS A 975 -27.09 11.06 28.95
N HIS A 976 -27.63 12.27 29.15
CA HIS A 976 -28.80 12.45 29.99
C HIS A 976 -30.04 12.28 29.12
N LEU A 977 -30.76 11.18 29.29
CA LEU A 977 -31.92 10.85 28.45
C LEU A 977 -33.21 11.52 28.91
N GLY A 978 -33.17 12.18 30.08
CA GLY A 978 -34.36 12.79 30.66
C GLY A 978 -35.41 11.75 30.98
N GLN A 979 -36.67 12.09 30.67
CA GLN A 979 -37.81 11.19 30.81
C GLN A 979 -38.38 10.74 29.45
N ASN A 980 -37.67 10.99 28.34
CA ASN A 980 -38.22 10.71 27.00
C ASN A 980 -38.44 9.21 26.80
N PHE A 981 -37.44 8.39 27.15
CA PHE A 981 -37.51 6.94 27.06
C PHE A 981 -38.40 6.33 28.15
N SER A 982 -38.42 6.88 29.36
CA SER A 982 -39.26 6.34 30.45
C SER A 982 -40.75 6.58 30.20
N LYS A 983 -41.12 7.70 29.58
CA LYS A 983 -42.49 7.94 29.09
C LYS A 983 -42.89 6.96 27.98
N MET A 984 -41.98 6.72 27.04
CA MET A 984 -42.21 5.81 25.91
C MET A 984 -42.36 4.35 26.36
N PHE A 985 -41.54 3.89 27.29
CA PHE A 985 -41.54 2.51 27.79
C PHE A 985 -42.38 2.28 29.05
N GLY A 986 -43.05 3.33 29.56
CA GLY A 986 -43.85 3.25 30.78
C GLY A 986 -43.03 2.87 32.02
N ILE A 987 -41.80 3.39 32.15
CA ILE A 987 -40.97 3.17 33.33
C ILE A 987 -41.35 4.20 34.39
N GLU A 988 -42.15 3.75 35.35
CA GLU A 988 -42.74 4.57 36.41
C GLU A 988 -42.39 4.00 37.78
N PHE A 989 -42.37 4.86 38.79
CA PHE A 989 -42.27 4.48 40.20
C PHE A 989 -43.32 5.21 41.02
N GLU A 990 -43.76 4.60 42.13
CA GLU A 990 -44.64 5.25 43.11
C GLU A 990 -43.83 6.21 44.01
N ASP A 991 -44.22 7.49 44.00
CA ASP A 991 -43.60 8.53 44.81
C ASP A 991 -43.94 8.37 46.31
N PRO A 992 -42.96 8.41 47.23
CA PRO A 992 -43.18 8.15 48.65
C PRO A 992 -44.03 9.21 49.36
N GLU A 993 -44.09 10.43 48.83
CA GLU A 993 -44.81 11.55 49.45
C GLU A 993 -46.23 11.68 48.89
N THR A 994 -46.39 11.51 47.58
CA THR A 994 -47.69 11.74 46.91
C THR A 994 -48.45 10.48 46.56
N ASN A 995 -47.84 9.29 46.65
CA ASN A 995 -48.34 8.00 46.14
C ASN A 995 -48.81 8.08 44.66
N GLN A 996 -48.29 9.05 43.89
CA GLN A 996 -48.56 9.16 42.46
C GLN A 996 -47.45 8.47 41.68
N LYS A 997 -47.80 7.92 40.51
CA LYS A 997 -46.82 7.38 39.57
C LYS A 997 -46.04 8.51 38.91
N LYS A 998 -44.71 8.44 38.95
CA LYS A 998 -43.78 9.37 38.29
C LYS A 998 -42.85 8.60 37.37
N HIS A 999 -42.46 9.21 36.25
CA HIS A 999 -41.46 8.64 35.35
C HIS A 999 -40.05 8.84 35.88
N VAL A 1000 -39.19 7.84 35.68
CA VAL A 1000 -37.78 7.92 36.05
C VAL A 1000 -36.98 8.81 35.08
N TYR A 1001 -35.91 9.42 35.59
CA TYR A 1001 -34.86 10.03 34.78
C TYR A 1001 -33.83 8.97 34.41
N GLN A 1002 -33.39 8.93 33.15
CA GLN A 1002 -32.49 7.88 32.68
C GLN A 1002 -31.19 8.46 32.14
N ASN A 1003 -30.11 7.69 32.27
CA ASN A 1003 -28.85 7.93 31.55
C ASN A 1003 -28.49 6.72 30.69
N SER A 1004 -27.75 7.00 29.61
CA SER A 1004 -27.05 5.99 28.81
C SER A 1004 -25.63 6.46 28.56
N TRP A 1005 -24.65 5.57 28.57
CA TRP A 1005 -23.25 5.92 28.33
C TRP A 1005 -22.49 4.75 27.71
N GLY A 1006 -21.56 5.02 26.80
CA GLY A 1006 -20.80 3.96 26.16
C GLY A 1006 -19.43 4.31 25.60
N LEU A 1007 -18.58 3.28 25.55
CA LEU A 1007 -17.24 3.28 24.95
C LEU A 1007 -17.02 1.99 24.13
N THR A 1008 -16.25 2.03 23.05
CA THR A 1008 -16.04 0.87 22.17
C THR A 1008 -14.57 0.57 21.95
N THR A 1009 -14.27 -0.50 21.21
CA THR A 1009 -12.92 -0.83 20.73
C THR A 1009 -12.30 0.25 19.83
N ARG A 1010 -13.03 1.30 19.47
CA ARG A 1010 -12.48 2.55 18.90
C ARG A 1010 -11.36 3.14 19.73
N THR A 1011 -11.42 2.98 21.05
CA THR A 1011 -10.33 3.31 21.98
C THR A 1011 -8.98 2.74 21.54
N ILE A 1012 -8.94 1.50 21.03
CA ILE A 1012 -7.73 0.83 20.54
C ILE A 1012 -7.25 1.45 19.23
N GLY A 1013 -8.18 1.79 18.34
CA GLY A 1013 -7.86 2.52 17.10
C GLY A 1013 -7.25 3.90 17.38
N VAL A 1014 -7.83 4.63 18.33
CA VAL A 1014 -7.31 5.94 18.80
C VAL A 1014 -5.91 5.77 19.40
N LEU A 1015 -5.73 4.82 20.33
CA LEU A 1015 -4.42 4.51 20.92
C LEU A 1015 -3.36 4.27 19.84
N THR A 1016 -3.69 3.44 18.84
CA THR A 1016 -2.80 3.07 17.76
C THR A 1016 -2.43 4.26 16.88
N MET A 1017 -3.41 5.08 16.49
CA MET A 1017 -3.17 6.25 15.65
C MET A 1017 -2.47 7.40 16.38
N VAL A 1018 -2.65 7.56 17.69
CA VAL A 1018 -1.95 8.58 18.48
C VAL A 1018 -0.49 8.19 18.67
N HIS A 1019 -0.22 7.00 19.21
CA HIS A 1019 1.14 6.62 19.63
C HIS A 1019 1.97 5.92 18.58
N GLY A 1020 1.37 5.16 17.67
CA GLY A 1020 2.09 4.37 16.67
C GLY A 1020 2.98 5.22 15.76
N ASP A 1021 4.10 4.65 15.32
CA ASP A 1021 5.07 5.30 14.44
C ASP A 1021 5.42 4.43 13.20
N ASN A 1022 6.43 4.84 12.44
CA ASN A 1022 6.86 4.14 11.21
C ASN A 1022 7.67 2.85 11.47
N ILE A 1023 7.98 2.53 12.74
CA ILE A 1023 8.61 1.25 13.13
C ILE A 1023 7.51 0.23 13.50
N GLY A 1024 6.46 0.68 14.18
CA GLY A 1024 5.35 -0.17 14.62
C GLY A 1024 4.52 0.42 15.75
N LEU A 1025 3.90 -0.45 16.53
CA LEU A 1025 3.14 -0.05 17.71
C LEU A 1025 4.05 0.62 18.74
N VAL A 1026 3.47 1.52 19.53
CA VAL A 1026 4.08 2.11 20.72
C VAL A 1026 3.02 2.04 21.81
N LEU A 1027 3.12 1.04 22.69
CA LEU A 1027 2.08 0.79 23.68
C LEU A 1027 2.42 1.45 25.03
N PRO A 1028 1.45 2.11 25.69
CA PRO A 1028 1.60 2.51 27.07
C PRO A 1028 1.80 1.27 27.97
N PRO A 1029 2.72 1.31 28.96
CA PRO A 1029 3.00 0.15 29.81
C PRO A 1029 1.80 -0.45 30.51
N LYS A 1030 0.78 0.35 30.86
CA LYS A 1030 -0.40 -0.13 31.56
C LYS A 1030 -1.26 -1.08 30.70
N VAL A 1031 -1.27 -0.91 29.38
CA VAL A 1031 -2.06 -1.74 28.43
C VAL A 1031 -1.22 -2.69 27.59
N ALA A 1032 0.11 -2.63 27.68
CA ALA A 1032 0.97 -3.58 26.97
C ALA A 1032 0.87 -4.99 27.59
N CYS A 1033 0.70 -6.01 26.72
CA CYS A 1033 0.66 -7.42 27.12
C CYS A 1033 1.90 -7.82 27.90
N TYR A 1034 3.05 -7.45 27.35
CA TYR A 1034 4.33 -7.48 28.04
C TYR A 1034 4.83 -6.05 28.13
N GLN A 1035 5.14 -5.62 29.34
CA GLN A 1035 5.80 -4.35 29.63
C GLN A 1035 7.29 -4.43 29.30
N VAL A 1036 7.87 -5.61 29.54
CA VAL A 1036 9.30 -5.87 29.38
C VAL A 1036 9.52 -7.13 28.55
N VAL A 1037 10.46 -7.08 27.62
CA VAL A 1037 10.98 -8.30 26.97
C VAL A 1037 12.47 -8.44 27.27
N ILE A 1038 12.92 -9.62 27.69
CA ILE A 1038 14.33 -9.94 27.90
C ILE A 1038 14.86 -10.71 26.69
N VAL A 1039 15.92 -10.21 26.07
CA VAL A 1039 16.56 -10.85 24.91
C VAL A 1039 18.02 -11.18 25.24
N PRO A 1040 18.39 -12.47 25.31
CA PRO A 1040 19.80 -12.86 25.47
C PRO A 1040 20.59 -12.47 24.21
N CYS A 1041 21.72 -11.82 24.41
CA CYS A 1041 22.58 -11.27 23.37
C CYS A 1041 24.00 -11.82 23.49
N GLY A 1042 24.76 -11.82 22.39
CA GLY A 1042 26.17 -12.24 22.42
C GLY A 1042 26.40 -13.74 22.57
N ILE A 1043 25.40 -14.58 22.29
CA ILE A 1043 25.57 -16.03 22.14
C ILE A 1043 26.25 -16.28 20.78
N THR A 1044 27.51 -16.69 20.81
CA THR A 1044 28.32 -17.00 19.63
C THR A 1044 28.74 -18.46 19.64
N VAL A 1045 29.13 -19.00 18.48
CA VAL A 1045 29.66 -20.38 18.36
C VAL A 1045 30.90 -20.61 19.22
N SER A 1046 31.61 -19.54 19.58
CA SER A 1046 32.78 -19.53 20.45
C SER A 1046 32.47 -19.43 21.96
N LEU A 1047 31.20 -19.22 22.34
CA LEU A 1047 30.80 -19.16 23.75
C LEU A 1047 30.75 -20.59 24.31
N SER A 1048 31.28 -20.80 25.51
CA SER A 1048 31.20 -22.12 26.16
C SER A 1048 29.74 -22.44 26.49
N LYS A 1049 29.36 -23.73 26.45
CA LYS A 1049 28.02 -24.17 26.85
C LYS A 1049 27.69 -23.81 28.31
N GLU A 1050 28.71 -23.69 29.15
CA GLU A 1050 28.56 -23.31 30.56
C GLU A 1050 28.23 -21.82 30.70
N ASP A 1051 28.91 -20.94 29.94
CA ASP A 1051 28.62 -19.51 29.91
C ASP A 1051 27.27 -19.20 29.27
N GLU A 1052 26.89 -19.94 28.22
CA GLU A 1052 25.56 -19.85 27.61
C GLU A 1052 24.47 -20.22 28.63
N LYS A 1053 24.64 -21.34 29.34
CA LYS A 1053 23.72 -21.75 30.39
C LYS A 1053 23.63 -20.70 31.50
N LYS A 1054 24.77 -20.17 31.95
CA LYS A 1054 24.82 -19.11 32.97
C LYS A 1054 24.07 -17.84 32.54
N LEU A 1055 24.19 -17.44 31.27
CA LEU A 1055 23.45 -16.31 30.71
C LEU A 1055 21.93 -16.58 30.73
N LEU A 1056 21.50 -17.74 30.23
CA LEU A 1056 20.08 -18.10 30.17
C LEU A 1056 19.46 -18.25 31.56
N ASP A 1057 20.17 -18.86 32.49
CA ASP A 1057 19.75 -18.99 33.89
C ASP A 1057 19.62 -17.61 34.55
N ARG A 1058 20.54 -16.67 34.25
CA ARG A 1058 20.41 -15.29 34.73
C ARG A 1058 19.21 -14.56 34.12
N CYS A 1059 18.97 -14.71 32.82
CA CYS A 1059 17.81 -14.08 32.17
C CYS A 1059 16.50 -14.57 32.79
N LYS A 1060 16.38 -15.89 33.05
CA LYS A 1060 15.22 -16.49 33.74
C LYS A 1060 15.08 -15.99 35.18
N ALA A 1061 16.20 -15.81 35.90
CA ALA A 1061 16.17 -15.23 37.24
C ALA A 1061 15.66 -13.78 37.24
N CYS A 1062 16.12 -12.95 36.29
CA CYS A 1062 15.63 -11.57 36.13
C CYS A 1062 14.15 -11.54 35.73
N GLU A 1063 13.72 -12.45 34.86
CA GLU A 1063 12.31 -12.62 34.51
C GLU A 1063 11.46 -12.90 35.75
N GLN A 1064 11.91 -13.80 36.64
CA GLN A 1064 11.20 -14.10 37.87
C GLN A 1064 11.20 -12.92 38.85
N GLU A 1065 12.31 -12.18 38.96
CA GLU A 1065 12.41 -10.97 39.78
C GLU A 1065 11.38 -9.92 39.36
N PHE A 1066 11.26 -9.65 38.06
CA PHE A 1066 10.27 -8.72 37.53
C PHE A 1066 8.84 -9.21 37.72
N ARG A 1067 8.56 -10.50 37.53
CA ARG A 1067 7.23 -11.08 37.81
C ARG A 1067 6.84 -10.93 39.27
N ASN A 1068 7.77 -11.17 40.19
CA ASN A 1068 7.55 -10.99 41.63
C ASN A 1068 7.28 -9.53 42.00
N ALA A 1069 7.81 -8.58 41.23
CA ALA A 1069 7.54 -7.15 41.36
C ALA A 1069 6.24 -6.70 40.65
N GLY A 1070 5.45 -7.62 40.09
CA GLY A 1070 4.19 -7.30 39.39
C GLY A 1070 4.37 -6.80 37.96
N ILE A 1071 5.57 -6.88 37.39
CA ILE A 1071 5.87 -6.45 36.02
C ILE A 1071 5.59 -7.60 35.05
N ARG A 1072 4.81 -7.32 34.01
CA ARG A 1072 4.53 -8.28 32.93
C ARG A 1072 5.75 -8.40 32.01
N VAL A 1073 6.50 -9.48 32.16
CA VAL A 1073 7.74 -9.72 31.43
C VAL A 1073 7.68 -11.01 30.61
N PHE A 1074 8.36 -11.00 29.45
CA PHE A 1074 8.57 -12.17 28.60
C PHE A 1074 10.05 -12.36 28.26
N GLY A 1075 10.60 -13.54 28.54
CA GLY A 1075 11.93 -13.93 28.07
C GLY A 1075 11.90 -14.55 26.67
N ASP A 1076 12.52 -13.91 25.67
CA ASP A 1076 12.59 -14.44 24.31
C ASP A 1076 13.84 -15.31 24.08
N TYR A 1077 13.73 -16.57 24.49
CA TYR A 1077 14.80 -17.57 24.41
C TYR A 1077 14.82 -18.36 23.09
N ARG A 1078 14.05 -17.95 22.07
CA ARG A 1078 14.01 -18.64 20.77
C ARG A 1078 15.39 -18.61 20.11
N ASP A 1079 16.01 -19.75 19.87
CA ASP A 1079 17.36 -19.87 19.31
C ASP A 1079 17.39 -19.81 17.77
N ASN A 1080 16.25 -20.07 17.13
CA ASN A 1080 16.08 -20.01 15.68
C ASN A 1080 16.03 -18.58 15.09
N TYR A 1081 16.04 -17.54 15.94
CA TYR A 1081 16.03 -16.14 15.51
C TYR A 1081 17.21 -15.35 16.07
N SER A 1082 17.84 -14.51 15.24
CA SER A 1082 18.91 -13.62 15.68
C SER A 1082 18.38 -12.53 16.63
N PRO A 1083 19.20 -12.01 17.55
CA PRO A 1083 18.80 -10.89 18.41
C PRO A 1083 18.26 -9.69 17.61
N GLY A 1084 18.89 -9.33 16.49
CA GLY A 1084 18.42 -8.24 15.63
C GLY A 1084 17.01 -8.48 15.05
N TRP A 1085 16.66 -9.72 14.72
CA TRP A 1085 15.30 -10.04 14.30
C TRP A 1085 14.30 -9.90 15.46
N LYS A 1086 14.68 -10.39 16.65
CA LYS A 1086 13.86 -10.27 17.86
C LYS A 1086 13.62 -8.80 18.23
N PHE A 1087 14.63 -7.95 18.08
CA PHE A 1087 14.52 -6.51 18.31
C PHE A 1087 13.41 -5.90 17.46
N ASN A 1088 13.49 -6.10 16.13
CA ASN A 1088 12.47 -5.61 15.20
C ASN A 1088 11.07 -6.19 15.51
N HIS A 1089 11.00 -7.47 15.89
CA HIS A 1089 9.73 -8.12 16.24
C HIS A 1089 9.05 -7.49 17.46
N TRP A 1090 9.80 -7.24 18.54
CA TRP A 1090 9.25 -6.65 19.76
C TRP A 1090 9.02 -5.14 19.64
N GLU A 1091 9.83 -4.44 18.83
CA GLU A 1091 9.62 -3.04 18.48
C GLU A 1091 8.34 -2.85 17.64
N LEU A 1092 8.10 -3.72 16.65
CA LEU A 1092 6.89 -3.72 15.83
C LEU A 1092 5.62 -3.95 16.68
N LYS A 1093 5.71 -4.84 17.67
CA LYS A 1093 4.64 -5.14 18.64
C LYS A 1093 4.47 -4.08 19.73
N GLY A 1094 5.38 -3.12 19.80
CA GLY A 1094 5.29 -1.99 20.73
C GLY A 1094 5.51 -2.32 22.19
N VAL A 1095 6.30 -3.36 22.50
CA VAL A 1095 6.70 -3.65 23.88
C VAL A 1095 7.45 -2.44 24.46
N PRO A 1096 7.03 -1.84 25.59
CA PRO A 1096 7.57 -0.58 26.09
C PRO A 1096 9.07 -0.61 26.37
N LEU A 1097 9.58 -1.69 26.96
CA LEU A 1097 10.98 -1.82 27.34
C LEU A 1097 11.57 -3.16 26.87
N ARG A 1098 12.68 -3.10 26.16
CA ARG A 1098 13.51 -4.27 25.87
C ARG A 1098 14.74 -4.26 26.77
N ILE A 1099 14.99 -5.37 27.45
CA ILE A 1099 16.21 -5.63 28.19
C ILE A 1099 17.10 -6.56 27.38
N GLU A 1100 18.32 -6.11 27.09
CA GLU A 1100 19.36 -6.91 26.45
C GLU A 1100 20.34 -7.36 27.54
N LEU A 1101 20.58 -8.68 27.61
CA LEU A 1101 21.54 -9.28 28.54
C LEU A 1101 22.56 -10.09 27.75
N GLY A 1102 23.84 -9.74 27.85
CA GLY A 1102 24.94 -10.54 27.32
C GLY A 1102 25.90 -11.05 28.39
N PRO A 1103 26.84 -11.96 28.04
CA PRO A 1103 27.78 -12.54 29.01
C PRO A 1103 28.62 -11.49 29.75
N LYS A 1104 29.00 -10.40 29.08
CA LYS A 1104 29.73 -9.27 29.69
C LYS A 1104 28.88 -8.49 30.68
N ASP A 1105 27.59 -8.35 30.40
CA ASP A 1105 26.67 -7.60 31.26
C ASP A 1105 26.40 -8.39 32.55
N VAL A 1106 26.20 -9.71 32.42
CA VAL A 1106 26.09 -10.64 33.56
C VAL A 1106 27.36 -10.62 34.42
N THR A 1107 28.55 -10.60 33.82
CA THR A 1107 29.81 -10.54 34.57
C THR A 1107 29.99 -9.22 35.31
N ASN A 1108 29.47 -8.12 34.75
CA ASN A 1108 29.56 -6.79 35.34
C ASN A 1108 28.37 -6.44 36.25
N ASN A 1109 27.42 -7.36 36.46
CA ASN A 1109 26.15 -7.13 37.16
C ASN A 1109 25.37 -5.92 36.61
N LYS A 1110 25.24 -5.87 35.28
CA LYS A 1110 24.55 -4.80 34.55
C LYS A 1110 23.55 -5.38 33.56
N PHE A 1111 22.61 -4.55 33.12
CA PHE A 1111 21.75 -4.84 31.99
C PHE A 1111 21.58 -3.60 31.12
N VAL A 1112 21.21 -3.84 29.88
CA VAL A 1112 20.97 -2.79 28.89
C VAL A 1112 19.47 -2.66 28.69
N ALA A 1113 18.92 -1.46 28.88
CA ALA A 1113 17.52 -1.17 28.66
C ALA A 1113 17.35 -0.29 27.40
N VAL A 1114 16.45 -0.69 26.51
CA VAL A 1114 16.08 0.05 25.31
C VAL A 1114 14.60 0.40 25.39
N ARG A 1115 14.29 1.70 25.39
CA ARG A 1115 12.91 2.19 25.49
C ARG A 1115 12.26 2.30 24.11
N ARG A 1116 11.01 1.87 23.96
CA ARG A 1116 10.29 1.92 22.68
C ARG A 1116 9.81 3.32 22.30
N ASP A 1117 9.50 4.17 23.27
CA ASP A 1117 8.98 5.53 23.07
C ASP A 1117 10.02 6.50 22.48
N THR A 1118 11.30 6.29 22.81
CA THR A 1118 12.42 7.18 22.47
C THR A 1118 13.55 6.49 21.72
N MET A 1119 13.55 5.15 21.65
CA MET A 1119 14.64 4.32 21.13
C MET A 1119 15.99 4.54 21.85
N LYS A 1120 15.98 5.17 23.03
CA LYS A 1120 17.19 5.38 23.84
C LYS A 1120 17.65 4.08 24.46
N LYS A 1121 18.96 3.84 24.38
CA LYS A 1121 19.67 2.69 24.94
C LYS A 1121 20.53 3.13 26.10
N GLU A 1122 20.27 2.60 27.29
CA GLU A 1122 20.95 2.98 28.52
C GLU A 1122 21.36 1.73 29.31
N ILE A 1123 22.45 1.84 30.08
CA ILE A 1123 23.01 0.74 30.86
C ILE A 1123 22.72 1.01 32.33
N TYR A 1124 22.13 0.02 32.99
CA TYR A 1124 21.74 0.10 34.40
C TYR A 1124 22.45 -0.99 35.20
N ASP A 1125 22.70 -0.71 36.47
CA ASP A 1125 23.14 -1.73 37.41
C ASP A 1125 21.99 -2.69 37.70
N GLU A 1126 22.31 -3.97 37.82
CA GLU A 1126 21.33 -5.02 38.08
C GLU A 1126 20.84 -5.01 39.53
N ALA A 1127 21.58 -4.33 40.42
CA ALA A 1127 21.13 -4.07 41.79
C ALA A 1127 19.86 -3.18 41.76
N ASN A 1128 18.75 -3.70 42.30
CA ASN A 1128 17.42 -3.08 42.25
C ASN A 1128 16.87 -2.93 40.82
N ALA A 1129 17.15 -3.91 39.94
CA ALA A 1129 16.64 -3.93 38.57
C ALA A 1129 15.12 -3.74 38.53
N ALA A 1130 14.35 -4.44 39.38
CA ALA A 1130 12.89 -4.33 39.38
C ALA A 1130 12.38 -2.90 39.68
N GLN A 1131 12.98 -2.21 40.65
CA GLN A 1131 12.61 -0.83 40.98
C GLN A 1131 12.98 0.14 39.85
N THR A 1132 14.16 -0.04 39.26
CA THR A 1132 14.63 0.78 38.12
C THR A 1132 13.71 0.60 36.91
N VAL A 1133 13.37 -0.64 36.57
CA VAL A 1133 12.46 -0.96 35.48
C VAL A 1133 11.05 -0.43 35.76
N GLY A 1134 10.53 -0.57 36.99
CA GLY A 1134 9.25 0.00 37.38
C GLY A 1134 9.18 1.51 37.12
N LYS A 1135 10.20 2.25 37.56
CA LYS A 1135 10.32 3.68 37.30
C LYS A 1135 10.43 4.01 35.81
N LEU A 1136 11.20 3.23 35.04
CA LEU A 1136 11.32 3.44 33.59
C LEU A 1136 9.97 3.27 32.88
N LEU A 1137 9.13 2.33 33.33
CA LEU A 1137 7.78 2.15 32.77
C LEU A 1137 6.88 3.35 33.12
N GLU A 1138 6.98 3.91 34.33
CA GLU A 1138 6.29 5.17 34.69
C GLU A 1138 6.77 6.32 33.79
N ASP A 1139 8.09 6.51 33.66
CA ASP A 1139 8.70 7.53 32.80
C ASP A 1139 8.31 7.37 31.32
N ILE A 1140 8.10 6.14 30.83
CA ILE A 1140 7.60 5.87 29.46
C ILE A 1140 6.15 6.33 29.35
N HIS A 1141 5.30 5.98 30.32
CA HIS A 1141 3.90 6.36 30.30
C HIS A 1141 3.72 7.88 30.30
N ASP A 1142 4.44 8.57 31.17
CA ASP A 1142 4.39 10.02 31.31
C ASP A 1142 4.94 10.73 30.06
N ASN A 1143 6.01 10.20 29.46
CA ASN A 1143 6.54 10.74 28.21
C ASN A 1143 5.58 10.58 27.03
N LEU A 1144 4.88 9.44 26.93
CA LEU A 1144 3.86 9.22 25.90
C LEU A 1144 2.71 10.21 26.07
N TYR A 1145 2.23 10.40 27.31
CA TYR A 1145 1.18 11.37 27.61
C TYR A 1145 1.62 12.80 27.25
N ALA A 1146 2.77 13.25 27.74
CA ALA A 1146 3.28 14.59 27.48
C ALA A 1146 3.52 14.86 25.99
N LYS A 1147 3.99 13.85 25.23
CA LYS A 1147 4.16 13.96 23.78
C LYS A 1147 2.81 14.12 23.06
N ALA A 1148 1.84 13.28 23.40
CA ALA A 1148 0.51 13.34 22.80
C ALA A 1148 -0.24 14.63 23.21
N GLU A 1149 -0.09 15.07 24.46
CA GLU A 1149 -0.64 16.33 24.96
C GLU A 1149 -0.07 17.53 24.20
N LYS A 1150 1.25 17.57 23.99
CA LYS A 1150 1.86 18.60 23.15
C LYS A 1150 1.31 18.58 21.73
N ASP A 1151 1.18 17.41 21.12
CA ASP A 1151 0.66 17.26 19.76
C ASP A 1151 -0.79 17.78 19.63
N LEU A 1152 -1.65 17.50 20.62
CA LEU A 1152 -3.00 18.05 20.70
C LEU A 1152 -2.97 19.59 20.79
N HIS A 1153 -2.15 20.16 21.68
CA HIS A 1153 -2.05 21.61 21.88
C HIS A 1153 -1.52 22.33 20.63
N ASP A 1154 -0.51 21.77 19.95
CA ASP A 1154 0.07 22.35 18.73
C ASP A 1154 -0.96 22.42 17.57
N HIS A 1155 -1.96 21.53 17.60
CA HIS A 1155 -3.05 21.45 16.62
C HIS A 1155 -4.41 22.01 17.12
N LEU A 1156 -4.45 22.62 18.30
CA LEU A 1156 -5.60 23.36 18.80
C LEU A 1156 -5.43 24.85 18.46
N ALA A 1157 -6.41 25.44 17.78
CA ALA A 1157 -6.43 26.87 17.48
C ALA A 1157 -7.67 27.53 18.09
N VAL A 1158 -7.51 28.73 18.65
CA VAL A 1158 -8.63 29.59 19.05
C VAL A 1158 -8.75 30.71 18.03
N VAL A 1159 -9.91 30.84 17.39
CA VAL A 1159 -10.15 31.85 16.34
C VAL A 1159 -11.49 32.55 16.56
N GLU A 1160 -11.61 33.77 16.07
CA GLU A 1160 -12.87 34.53 16.11
C GLU A 1160 -13.38 34.95 14.74
N GLN A 1161 -12.56 34.80 13.70
CA GLN A 1161 -12.88 35.18 12.33
C GLN A 1161 -13.07 33.95 11.45
N TRP A 1162 -14.04 34.02 10.55
CA TRP A 1162 -14.35 32.96 9.59
C TRP A 1162 -13.13 32.55 8.73
N SER A 1163 -12.38 33.54 8.24
CA SER A 1163 -11.18 33.32 7.42
C SER A 1163 -10.12 32.50 8.16
N ASP A 1164 -9.95 32.77 9.46
CA ASP A 1164 -8.98 32.06 10.29
C ASP A 1164 -9.45 30.64 10.62
N LEU A 1165 -10.76 30.42 10.76
CA LEU A 1165 -11.32 29.09 10.90
C LEU A 1165 -11.00 28.23 9.67
N LEU A 1166 -11.26 28.74 8.46
CA LEU A 1166 -10.95 28.02 7.22
C LEU A 1166 -9.44 27.75 7.08
N LYS A 1167 -8.60 28.76 7.36
CA LYS A 1167 -7.14 28.63 7.30
C LYS A 1167 -6.61 27.56 8.27
N ASN A 1168 -7.09 27.55 9.51
CA ASN A 1168 -6.64 26.55 10.50
C ASN A 1168 -7.20 25.15 10.19
N LEU A 1169 -8.40 25.05 9.60
CA LEU A 1169 -8.97 23.77 9.17
C LEU A 1169 -8.13 23.14 8.06
N ASP A 1170 -7.60 23.95 7.14
CA ASP A 1170 -6.68 23.52 6.09
C ASP A 1170 -5.31 23.12 6.62
N GLN A 1171 -4.90 23.70 7.76
CA GLN A 1171 -3.70 23.31 8.49
C GLN A 1171 -3.91 22.07 9.37
N LYS A 1172 -4.99 21.30 9.15
CA LYS A 1172 -5.30 20.06 9.87
C LYS A 1172 -5.50 20.28 11.39
N LYS A 1173 -6.04 21.42 11.81
CA LYS A 1173 -6.27 21.75 13.22
C LYS A 1173 -7.71 21.54 13.65
N ILE A 1174 -7.90 21.34 14.95
CA ILE A 1174 -9.19 21.51 15.64
C ILE A 1174 -9.27 22.93 16.19
N ILE A 1175 -10.45 23.55 16.10
CA ILE A 1175 -10.61 24.99 16.19
C ILE A 1175 -11.69 25.33 17.19
N MET A 1176 -11.37 26.06 18.25
CA MET A 1176 -12.35 26.69 19.13
C MET A 1176 -12.78 28.03 18.53
N ALA A 1177 -14.07 28.19 18.23
CA ALA A 1177 -14.63 29.43 17.68
C ALA A 1177 -15.97 29.83 18.32
N PRO A 1178 -16.28 31.13 18.44
CA PRO A 1178 -17.56 31.61 18.96
C PRO A 1178 -18.73 31.10 18.11
N PHE A 1179 -19.74 30.53 18.74
CA PHE A 1179 -20.87 29.93 18.06
C PHE A 1179 -22.20 30.28 18.74
N CYS A 1180 -23.26 30.48 17.96
CA CYS A 1180 -24.59 30.86 18.45
C CYS A 1180 -25.44 29.69 18.96
N GLY A 1181 -25.01 28.44 18.73
CA GLY A 1181 -25.73 27.23 19.14
C GLY A 1181 -26.90 26.80 18.25
N GLY A 1182 -27.21 27.55 17.20
CA GLY A 1182 -28.33 27.24 16.29
C GLY A 1182 -28.02 26.11 15.31
N LYS A 1183 -28.92 25.14 15.17
CA LYS A 1183 -28.78 23.98 14.26
C LYS A 1183 -28.56 24.39 12.80
N ASP A 1184 -29.31 25.37 12.30
CA ASP A 1184 -29.17 25.87 10.93
C ASP A 1184 -27.80 26.53 10.70
N CYS A 1185 -27.30 27.27 11.70
CA CYS A 1185 -25.98 27.88 11.61
C CYS A 1185 -24.88 26.82 11.61
N GLU A 1186 -25.05 25.73 12.36
CA GLU A 1186 -24.13 24.60 12.37
C GLU A 1186 -24.07 23.91 11.01
N GLU A 1187 -25.22 23.75 10.37
CA GLU A 1187 -25.35 23.17 9.04
C GLU A 1187 -24.70 24.02 7.96
N ASN A 1188 -24.98 25.33 7.97
CA ASN A 1188 -24.34 26.29 7.08
C ASN A 1188 -22.83 26.30 7.30
N LEU A 1189 -22.37 26.30 8.55
CA LEU A 1189 -20.94 26.24 8.88
C LEU A 1189 -20.28 24.99 8.30
N LYS A 1190 -20.89 23.81 8.45
CA LYS A 1190 -20.39 22.56 7.87
C LYS A 1190 -20.37 22.62 6.34
N LYS A 1191 -21.42 23.15 5.72
CA LYS A 1191 -21.53 23.25 4.26
C LYS A 1191 -20.51 24.22 3.68
N ASP A 1192 -20.41 25.42 4.24
CA ASP A 1192 -19.62 26.54 3.71
C ASP A 1192 -18.12 26.40 4.05
N SER A 1193 -17.76 25.48 4.95
CA SER A 1193 -16.37 25.10 5.23
C SER A 1193 -15.90 23.83 4.50
N ALA A 1194 -16.75 23.22 3.67
CA ALA A 1194 -16.37 22.06 2.87
C ALA A 1194 -15.47 22.45 1.68
N ARG A 1195 -14.57 21.54 1.28
CA ARG A 1195 -13.70 21.68 0.08
C ARG A 1195 -14.02 20.62 -0.97
N ASP A 1196 -13.92 21.01 -2.25
CA ASP A 1196 -13.91 20.13 -3.44
C ASP A 1196 -12.55 19.43 -3.64
N ALA A 1197 -12.07 18.69 -2.64
CA ALA A 1197 -10.92 17.80 -2.83
C ALA A 1197 -11.41 16.36 -3.05
N VAL A 1198 -10.87 15.67 -4.07
CA VAL A 1198 -11.17 14.27 -4.38
C VAL A 1198 -10.87 13.40 -3.15
N VAL A 1199 -11.90 12.80 -2.59
CA VAL A 1199 -11.82 11.97 -1.38
C VAL A 1199 -11.71 10.50 -1.80
N GLU A 1200 -10.89 9.74 -1.08
CA GLU A 1200 -10.99 8.28 -1.05
C GLU A 1200 -12.40 7.86 -0.60
N GLU A 1201 -12.94 6.83 -1.24
CA GLU A 1201 -14.29 6.34 -1.01
C GLU A 1201 -14.46 5.89 0.46
N GLY A 1202 -15.27 6.61 1.24
CA GLY A 1202 -15.59 6.28 2.64
C GLY A 1202 -15.14 7.27 3.73
N ALA A 1203 -14.48 8.39 3.41
CA ALA A 1203 -14.09 9.36 4.46
C ALA A 1203 -15.27 10.27 4.91
N PRO A 1204 -15.47 10.51 6.22
CA PRO A 1204 -16.51 11.40 6.75
C PRO A 1204 -16.27 12.88 6.43
N ALA A 1205 -17.36 13.65 6.59
CA ALA A 1205 -17.59 15.06 6.20
C ALA A 1205 -16.35 15.94 5.92
N MET A 1206 -16.34 16.55 4.73
CA MET A 1206 -15.27 17.44 4.24
C MET A 1206 -15.24 18.83 4.90
N GLY A 1207 -16.36 19.26 5.49
CA GLY A 1207 -16.49 20.53 6.21
C GLY A 1207 -16.38 20.37 7.73
N ALA A 1208 -16.16 21.48 8.41
CA ALA A 1208 -16.02 21.53 9.86
C ALA A 1208 -17.34 21.15 10.54
N LYS A 1209 -17.28 20.07 11.33
CA LYS A 1209 -18.35 19.60 12.20
C LYS A 1209 -18.15 20.18 13.60
N SER A 1210 -19.23 20.46 14.34
CA SER A 1210 -19.09 20.73 15.76
C SER A 1210 -18.73 19.41 16.47
N LEU A 1211 -17.59 19.39 17.15
CA LEU A 1211 -17.12 18.22 17.88
C LEU A 1211 -17.75 18.23 19.27
N CYS A 1212 -17.60 19.33 20.01
CA CYS A 1212 -18.24 19.57 21.28
C CYS A 1212 -18.16 21.06 21.67
N ILE A 1213 -18.86 21.44 22.72
CA ILE A 1213 -18.73 22.69 23.47
C ILE A 1213 -17.83 22.36 24.68
N PRO A 1214 -16.55 22.73 24.66
CA PRO A 1214 -15.62 22.34 25.71
C PRO A 1214 -16.00 22.98 27.04
N PHE A 1215 -15.85 22.25 28.15
CA PHE A 1215 -16.13 22.84 29.47
C PHE A 1215 -15.11 23.92 29.85
N GLU A 1216 -13.87 23.74 29.39
CA GLU A 1216 -12.81 24.74 29.50
C GLU A 1216 -12.91 25.70 28.30
N GLN A 1217 -13.53 26.85 28.53
CA GLN A 1217 -13.70 27.90 27.53
C GLN A 1217 -12.41 28.76 27.45
N PRO A 1218 -11.91 29.11 26.25
CA PRO A 1218 -10.65 29.84 26.10
C PRO A 1218 -10.75 31.29 26.62
N LYS A 1219 -11.95 31.88 26.57
CA LYS A 1219 -12.28 33.18 27.18
C LYS A 1219 -13.81 33.33 27.33
N PRO A 1220 -14.31 34.19 28.23
CA PRO A 1220 -15.73 34.47 28.36
C PRO A 1220 -16.31 35.09 27.08
N ILE A 1221 -17.54 34.70 26.73
CA ILE A 1221 -18.32 35.37 25.68
C ILE A 1221 -18.93 36.63 26.27
N THR A 1222 -18.57 37.78 25.70
CA THR A 1222 -19.08 39.10 26.08
C THR A 1222 -19.99 39.61 24.98
N ASP A 1223 -19.43 40.09 23.86
CA ASP A 1223 -20.17 40.65 22.72
C ASP A 1223 -19.75 40.06 21.35
N GLN A 1224 -19.02 38.96 21.36
CA GLN A 1224 -18.63 38.27 20.13
C GLN A 1224 -19.87 37.80 19.34
N LYS A 1225 -19.81 37.98 18.02
CA LYS A 1225 -20.77 37.38 17.08
C LYS A 1225 -20.36 35.94 16.78
N CYS A 1226 -21.32 35.15 16.31
CA CYS A 1226 -21.05 33.83 15.75
C CYS A 1226 -19.99 33.92 14.65
N VAL A 1227 -19.05 32.96 14.62
CA VAL A 1227 -17.95 32.91 13.64
C VAL A 1227 -18.43 32.83 12.19
N HIS A 1228 -19.64 32.31 11.96
CA HIS A 1228 -20.21 32.21 10.61
C HIS A 1228 -20.71 33.56 10.11
N PRO A 1229 -20.24 34.05 8.94
CA PRO A 1229 -20.48 35.44 8.51
C PRO A 1229 -21.95 35.74 8.23
N SER A 1230 -22.74 34.76 7.77
CA SER A 1230 -24.17 34.94 7.48
C SER A 1230 -25.10 34.86 8.70
N CYS A 1231 -24.59 34.47 9.89
CA CYS A 1231 -25.44 34.26 11.05
C CYS A 1231 -25.82 35.58 11.75
N GLY A 1232 -24.86 36.47 11.96
CA GLY A 1232 -25.06 37.78 12.62
C GLY A 1232 -25.49 37.74 14.10
N LYS A 1233 -25.90 36.59 14.65
CA LYS A 1233 -26.34 36.41 16.04
C LYS A 1233 -25.18 36.49 17.03
N LYS A 1234 -25.49 36.88 18.27
CA LYS A 1234 -24.55 36.82 19.41
C LYS A 1234 -24.13 35.38 19.67
N ALA A 1235 -22.83 35.15 19.90
CA ALA A 1235 -22.34 33.84 20.29
C ALA A 1235 -22.81 33.51 21.72
N LEU A 1236 -22.96 32.22 22.02
CA LEU A 1236 -23.29 31.72 23.36
C LEU A 1236 -22.07 31.09 24.04
N TYR A 1237 -21.22 30.43 23.26
CA TYR A 1237 -20.05 29.69 23.73
C TYR A 1237 -19.00 29.57 22.62
N TYR A 1238 -17.76 29.25 22.98
CA TYR A 1238 -16.79 28.68 22.05
C TYR A 1238 -17.11 27.20 21.85
N THR A 1239 -17.30 26.83 20.60
CA THR A 1239 -17.47 25.44 20.17
C THR A 1239 -16.18 24.96 19.53
N LEU A 1240 -15.79 23.72 19.81
CA LEU A 1240 -14.71 23.04 19.13
C LEU A 1240 -15.23 22.50 17.79
N PHE A 1241 -14.64 22.95 16.70
CA PHE A 1241 -14.92 22.55 15.34
C PHE A 1241 -13.74 21.79 14.74
N GLY A 1242 -14.01 20.88 13.82
CA GLY A 1242 -12.96 20.20 13.06
C GLY A 1242 -13.54 19.23 12.04
N ARG A 1243 -12.69 18.66 11.19
CA ARG A 1243 -13.07 17.48 10.40
C ARG A 1243 -13.17 16.29 11.34
N SER A 1244 -14.23 15.48 11.26
CA SER A 1244 -14.39 14.31 12.14
C SER A 1244 -14.06 13.00 11.41
N TYR A 1245 -13.70 11.99 12.20
CA TYR A 1245 -13.83 10.58 11.80
C TYR A 1245 -15.29 10.10 11.81
#